data_AF-A0A8S1IPG3-F1
#
_entry.id   AF-A0A8S1IPG3-F1
#
_cell.length_a   1.000
_cell.length_b   1.000
_cell.length_c   1.000
_cell.angle_alpha   90.00
_cell.angle_beta   90.00
_cell.angle_gamma   90.00
#
_symmetry.space_group_name_H-M   'P 1'
#
loop_
_entity.id
_entity.type
_entity.pdbx_description
1 polymer ?
#
loop_
_entity_poly.entity_id
_entity_poly.type
_entity_poly.pdbx_seq_one_letter_code
_entity_poly.pdbx_strand_id
1 'polypeptide(L)'
;MLLCAYQLLFQGPLRNPRGKWTDAQDMGPSLKPPWGGRASTPGAARLVEAITIAPGQALPLPIHLTLPPSPSCHDALNVSFRVTATFPASPPHTFNHTLPLGCKPFGHAYTFTFLDADGSVQYAAAKAPIKPCPTSGCAVVLALHGADVDAASRVWADAIPAQEAAWVVFPTNRDKYGFDWQGVGNLDTRLCLDYFADILPGVAPDKADSYAVDVSRILFTGHSMGGHGCLIFSTHFPDLALGAVCAAGWIRYDQYVDEFPGVQSSFEDPSLNAVLMSAVADYHTDVAAVNLKGIPFMARMGSDDTNVCPWNLRRFARVLDEINGAPESAVISEVAGEPHWWGDVLSADVVQDFFKAVLAGDKPALPKAFRVRAMNLWHGGRGGVRIAQFHAPFTSAWIDVGIHGGVWRMATTNVRRFRMGDVAGLKVPAVEELWVDGRNLTEAIGGRSGLEFVQKVENGQWAVSGGDAWRVYERYERNGGPMRQVLYGKVAIVYGTPAGAGEALARHAVRLANRMLAHGHGLAMVRSDQEAIESPEMVAGRNLILIGGPDVNALSARLLPRSTAGLTAEFGPRNSEESGDSTTSGVPAGSGFCLCGVWYRGPNIGLAMLGAFNATEGGAHLFALAAGTDLAGMGAAVGLLPVGANREIPDYVVAGPRYTWQSSGGFLAAGYFGNNWRCRPDLSYPRSPAGTGCGAGERGPTATTAPIFVT
;
A
#
# COMPACT_ATOMS: atom_id res chain seq x y z
N MET A 1 20.66 -18.35 -4.30
CA MET A 1 19.84 -18.59 -3.10
C MET A 1 18.40 -18.69 -3.55
N LEU A 2 17.68 -19.75 -3.20
CA LEU A 2 16.23 -19.80 -3.36
C LEU A 2 15.63 -19.61 -1.96
N LEU A 3 15.00 -18.47 -1.68
CA LEU A 3 13.93 -18.49 -0.68
C LEU A 3 12.83 -19.40 -1.26
N CYS A 4 12.23 -20.23 -0.42
CA CYS A 4 11.07 -21.02 -0.80
C CYS A 4 9.95 -20.72 0.19
N ALA A 5 8.79 -20.35 -0.33
CA ALA A 5 7.60 -20.13 0.45
C ALA A 5 6.95 -21.48 0.77
N TYR A 6 6.77 -21.78 2.07
CA TYR A 6 5.77 -22.76 2.51
C TYR A 6 4.86 -22.08 3.53
N GLN A 7 3.56 -22.13 3.28
CA GLN A 7 2.55 -21.79 4.28
C GLN A 7 2.29 -23.03 5.13
N LEU A 8 2.65 -22.98 6.41
CA LEU A 8 2.26 -23.97 7.39
C LEU A 8 1.09 -23.40 8.21
N LEU A 9 -0.12 -23.86 7.89
CA LEU A 9 -1.32 -23.56 8.67
C LEU A 9 -1.31 -24.43 9.93
N PHE A 10 -1.00 -23.83 11.09
CA PHE A 10 -1.17 -24.49 12.38
C PHE A 10 -2.59 -24.26 12.90
N GLN A 11 -3.38 -25.33 12.99
CA GLN A 11 -4.60 -25.36 13.81
C GLN A 11 -4.36 -26.29 15.00
N GLY A 12 -4.13 -25.72 16.18
CA GLY A 12 -4.04 -26.48 17.44
C GLY A 12 -5.41 -26.60 18.13
N PRO A 13 -5.65 -27.68 18.90
CA PRO A 13 -6.91 -27.88 19.62
C PRO A 13 -7.02 -26.96 20.85
N LEU A 14 -8.27 -26.66 21.19
CA LEU A 14 -8.72 -25.74 22.25
C LEU A 14 -8.48 -26.25 23.69
N ARG A 15 -8.16 -25.29 24.57
CA ARG A 15 -8.23 -25.24 26.06
C ARG A 15 -7.11 -25.87 26.90
N ASN A 16 -6.52 -25.04 27.77
CA ASN A 16 -6.22 -25.34 29.19
C ASN A 16 -6.21 -24.02 30.02
N PRO A 17 -6.84 -23.93 31.21
CA PRO A 17 -6.99 -22.71 31.98
C PRO A 17 -5.88 -22.63 33.04
N ARG A 18 -4.87 -21.78 32.79
CA ARG A 18 -4.09 -21.03 33.80
C ARG A 18 -2.97 -20.31 33.06
N GLY A 19 -3.09 -18.99 32.99
CA GLY A 19 -2.09 -18.11 32.40
C GLY A 19 -0.82 -18.07 33.24
N LYS A 20 0.31 -18.20 32.55
CA LYS A 20 1.57 -17.43 32.69
C LYS A 20 2.67 -18.15 31.90
N TRP A 21 3.51 -17.38 31.20
CA TRP A 21 4.75 -17.85 30.60
C TRP A 21 5.87 -16.85 30.90
N THR A 22 7.07 -17.38 31.14
CA THR A 22 8.25 -16.71 31.70
C THR A 22 9.41 -16.70 30.71
N ASP A 23 10.25 -15.67 30.85
CA ASP A 23 11.39 -15.28 30.02
C ASP A 23 12.60 -16.23 29.99
N ALA A 24 13.42 -16.07 28.95
CA ALA A 24 14.87 -16.26 29.04
C ALA A 24 15.62 -15.27 28.12
N GLN A 25 16.72 -14.75 28.67
CA GLN A 25 17.44 -13.52 28.33
C GLN A 25 18.47 -13.65 27.18
N ASP A 26 18.77 -12.48 26.61
CA ASP A 26 20.09 -11.85 26.43
C ASP A 26 20.65 -11.55 25.02
N MET A 27 21.16 -10.30 24.94
CA MET A 27 22.14 -9.67 24.03
C MET A 27 21.63 -8.82 22.84
N GLY A 28 21.77 -7.50 23.02
CA GLY A 28 21.52 -6.43 22.04
C GLY A 28 22.67 -6.15 21.04
N PRO A 29 22.80 -4.93 20.50
CA PRO A 29 22.40 -4.65 19.13
C PRO A 29 23.55 -4.27 18.17
N SER A 30 23.34 -4.47 16.87
CA SER A 30 24.04 -3.74 15.79
C SER A 30 23.29 -3.92 14.46
N LEU A 31 22.75 -2.82 13.92
CA LEU A 31 22.06 -2.74 12.64
C LEU A 31 23.07 -2.56 11.48
N LYS A 32 23.16 -3.57 10.60
CA LYS A 32 23.59 -3.48 9.19
C LYS A 32 22.81 -4.54 8.38
N PRO A 33 22.48 -4.30 7.09
CA PRO A 33 21.73 -5.24 6.27
C PRO A 33 22.47 -6.59 6.17
N PRO A 34 21.79 -7.75 6.25
CA PRO A 34 22.46 -9.02 6.48
C PRO A 34 22.85 -9.69 5.17
N TRP A 35 23.58 -9.04 4.28
CA TRP A 35 24.27 -9.74 3.19
C TRP A 35 25.70 -9.22 3.03
N GLY A 36 26.48 -9.40 4.09
CA GLY A 36 27.93 -9.32 4.09
C GLY A 36 28.48 -10.56 4.79
N GLY A 37 28.88 -11.56 3.99
CA GLY A 37 29.81 -12.63 4.35
C GLY A 37 29.68 -13.27 5.74
N ARG A 38 28.76 -14.23 5.90
CA ARG A 38 29.00 -15.39 6.77
C ARG A 38 28.73 -16.65 5.95
N ALA A 39 29.73 -17.52 5.85
CA ALA A 39 29.66 -18.76 5.12
C ALA A 39 28.45 -19.58 5.58
N SER A 40 27.39 -19.60 4.77
CA SER A 40 26.24 -20.48 4.98
C SER A 40 26.66 -21.89 4.59
N THR A 41 26.53 -22.84 5.52
CA THR A 41 26.72 -24.26 5.22
C THR A 41 25.75 -24.65 4.08
N PRO A 42 26.23 -25.22 2.96
CA PRO A 42 25.35 -25.71 1.91
C PRO A 42 24.33 -26.70 2.47
N GLY A 43 23.05 -26.55 2.12
CA GLY A 43 21.97 -27.43 2.59
C GLY A 43 21.28 -27.00 3.89
N ALA A 44 21.48 -25.78 4.38
CA ALA A 44 20.83 -25.28 5.60
C ALA A 44 19.46 -24.63 5.34
N ALA A 45 18.46 -24.99 6.15
CA ALA A 45 17.18 -24.30 6.29
C ALA A 45 17.17 -23.51 7.61
N ARG A 46 16.86 -22.21 7.56
CA ARG A 46 16.78 -21.35 8.75
C ARG A 46 15.49 -20.52 8.74
N LEU A 47 14.88 -20.34 9.91
CA LEU A 47 13.83 -19.33 10.08
C LEU A 47 14.44 -17.94 9.83
N VAL A 48 13.70 -17.07 9.15
CA VAL A 48 14.13 -15.68 8.92
C VAL A 48 14.12 -14.90 10.23
N GLU A 49 13.06 -15.06 11.02
CA GLU A 49 12.93 -14.57 12.39
C GLU A 49 12.18 -15.61 13.24
N ALA A 50 12.43 -15.64 14.55
CA ALA A 50 11.62 -16.43 15.47
C ALA A 50 10.22 -15.78 15.61
N ILE A 51 9.16 -16.58 15.57
CA ILE A 51 7.78 -16.07 15.56
C ILE A 51 6.96 -16.78 16.64
N THR A 52 6.16 -16.01 17.38
CA THR A 52 5.15 -16.53 18.31
C THR A 52 3.77 -16.34 17.71
N ILE A 53 3.00 -17.43 17.68
CA ILE A 53 1.66 -17.50 17.10
C ILE A 53 0.63 -17.44 18.24
N ALA A 54 -0.31 -16.51 18.18
CA ALA A 54 -1.38 -16.41 19.18
C ALA A 54 -2.40 -17.57 19.05
N PRO A 55 -3.11 -17.96 20.11
CA PRO A 55 -4.16 -18.97 20.02
C PRO A 55 -5.22 -18.63 18.96
N GLY A 56 -5.45 -19.55 18.02
CA GLY A 56 -6.39 -19.37 16.90
C GLY A 56 -5.85 -18.54 15.72
N GLN A 57 -4.61 -18.06 15.81
CA GLN A 57 -3.95 -17.36 14.72
C GLN A 57 -3.36 -18.34 13.70
N ALA A 58 -3.54 -18.05 12.43
CA ALA A 58 -2.81 -18.64 11.31
C ALA A 58 -1.79 -17.62 10.80
N LEU A 59 -0.57 -18.07 10.51
CA LEU A 59 0.54 -17.19 10.16
C LEU A 59 1.53 -17.91 9.21
N PRO A 60 2.00 -17.27 8.12
CA PRO A 60 3.01 -17.86 7.24
C PRO A 60 4.38 -17.85 7.92
N LEU A 61 5.15 -18.92 7.78
CA LEU A 61 6.50 -19.03 8.36
C LEU A 61 7.58 -18.81 7.28
N PRO A 62 8.31 -17.69 7.31
CA PRO A 62 9.41 -17.44 6.38
C PRO A 62 10.61 -18.35 6.66
N ILE A 63 11.00 -19.16 5.68
CA ILE A 63 12.15 -20.06 5.77
C ILE A 63 13.14 -19.72 4.65
N HIS A 64 14.38 -19.45 5.04
CA HIS A 64 15.48 -19.24 4.10
C HIS A 64 16.20 -20.57 3.85
N LEU A 65 16.18 -21.03 2.60
CA LEU A 65 16.85 -22.25 2.15
C LEU A 65 18.15 -21.92 1.42
N THR A 66 19.23 -22.59 1.81
CA THR A 66 20.52 -22.50 1.12
C THR A 66 20.77 -23.78 0.32
N LEU A 67 20.68 -23.68 -1.00
CA LEU A 67 21.00 -24.79 -1.89
C LEU A 67 22.50 -24.85 -2.18
N PRO A 68 23.06 -26.05 -2.47
CA PRO A 68 24.41 -26.15 -2.99
C PRO A 68 24.57 -25.41 -4.34
N PRO A 69 25.79 -25.00 -4.73
CA PRO A 69 26.02 -24.13 -5.90
C PRO A 69 25.59 -24.75 -7.24
N SER A 70 25.66 -26.08 -7.36
CA SER A 70 25.28 -26.83 -8.56
C SER A 70 24.54 -28.11 -8.14
N PRO A 71 23.26 -28.03 -7.72
CA PRO A 71 22.52 -29.24 -7.40
C PRO A 71 22.33 -30.04 -8.69
N SER A 72 22.72 -31.33 -8.71
CA SER A 72 22.33 -32.18 -9.82
C SER A 72 20.81 -32.34 -9.75
N CYS A 73 20.13 -32.00 -10.84
CA CYS A 73 18.69 -32.09 -10.90
C CYS A 73 18.25 -32.59 -12.27
N HIS A 74 17.66 -33.77 -12.29
CA HIS A 74 17.05 -34.35 -13.49
C HIS A 74 15.58 -33.94 -13.58
N ASP A 75 14.78 -34.22 -12.55
CA ASP A 75 13.34 -33.90 -12.53
C ASP A 75 12.97 -32.95 -11.39
N ALA A 76 13.36 -33.27 -10.16
CA ALA A 76 13.13 -32.44 -8.99
C ALA A 76 14.21 -32.63 -7.93
N LEU A 77 14.52 -31.56 -7.19
CA LEU A 77 15.34 -31.58 -5.99
C LEU A 77 14.43 -31.54 -4.77
N ASN A 78 14.39 -32.61 -3.98
CA ASN A 78 13.62 -32.66 -2.75
C ASN A 78 14.43 -32.06 -1.59
N VAL A 79 13.95 -30.97 -1.01
CA VAL A 79 14.57 -30.33 0.16
C VAL A 79 13.75 -30.67 1.40
N SER A 80 14.31 -31.51 2.27
CA SER A 80 13.67 -31.86 3.55
C SER A 80 14.21 -31.02 4.69
N PHE A 81 13.33 -30.49 5.52
CA PHE A 81 13.66 -29.74 6.72
C PHE A 81 12.67 -30.03 7.84
N ARG A 82 13.02 -29.65 9.07
CA ARG A 82 12.16 -29.82 10.24
C ARG A 82 11.83 -28.47 10.85
N VAL A 83 10.60 -28.32 11.30
CA VAL A 83 10.14 -27.17 12.07
C VAL A 83 9.74 -27.67 13.44
N THR A 84 10.35 -27.14 14.50
CA THR A 84 10.00 -27.49 15.89
C THR A 84 9.27 -26.32 16.53
N ALA A 85 8.03 -26.54 16.93
CA ALA A 85 7.24 -25.59 17.69
C ALA A 85 7.32 -25.93 19.18
N THR A 86 7.72 -24.95 19.99
CA THR A 86 7.70 -25.05 21.44
C THR A 86 6.39 -24.51 21.95
N PHE A 87 5.69 -25.33 22.73
CA PHE A 87 4.47 -24.93 23.39
C PHE A 87 4.78 -24.81 24.86
N PRO A 88 4.31 -23.77 25.51
CA PRO A 88 4.85 -23.55 26.82
C PRO A 88 4.42 -24.65 27.84
N ALA A 89 3.18 -25.17 27.77
CA ALA A 89 2.67 -26.27 28.62
C ALA A 89 2.69 -27.65 27.94
N SER A 90 3.43 -27.83 26.85
CA SER A 90 3.43 -29.10 26.12
C SER A 90 4.83 -29.40 25.56
N PRO A 91 5.18 -30.69 25.38
CA PRO A 91 6.44 -31.04 24.72
C PRO A 91 6.57 -30.35 23.36
N PRO A 92 7.79 -30.01 22.92
CA PRO A 92 7.99 -29.48 21.58
C PRO A 92 7.43 -30.43 20.53
N HIS A 93 6.66 -29.91 19.59
CA HIS A 93 6.15 -30.68 18.45
C HIS A 93 7.02 -30.41 17.24
N THR A 94 7.50 -31.47 16.58
CA THR A 94 8.33 -31.36 15.39
C THR A 94 7.58 -31.83 14.16
N PHE A 95 7.61 -31.01 13.11
CA PHE A 95 6.99 -31.24 11.82
C PHE A 95 8.09 -31.46 10.79
N ASN A 96 8.00 -32.56 10.04
CA ASN A 96 8.90 -32.85 8.93
C ASN A 96 8.25 -32.36 7.64
N HIS A 97 8.99 -31.58 6.86
CA HIS A 97 8.55 -31.06 5.58
C HIS A 97 9.53 -31.47 4.49
N THR A 98 8.99 -31.76 3.31
CA THR A 98 9.76 -32.01 2.10
C THR A 98 9.20 -31.14 1.00
N LEU A 99 10.03 -30.25 0.47
CA LEU A 99 9.72 -29.37 -0.65
C LEU A 99 10.27 -29.96 -1.95
N PRO A 100 9.42 -30.35 -2.92
CA PRO A 100 9.88 -30.70 -4.25
C PRO A 100 10.18 -29.42 -5.07
N LEU A 101 11.44 -29.20 -5.42
CA LEU A 101 11.85 -28.15 -6.35
C LEU A 101 11.97 -28.72 -7.76
N GLY A 102 10.96 -28.48 -8.60
CA GLY A 102 10.98 -28.94 -9.99
C GLY A 102 12.06 -28.24 -10.81
N CYS A 103 12.78 -29.01 -11.63
CA CYS A 103 13.85 -28.48 -12.45
C CYS A 103 13.38 -28.20 -13.86
N LYS A 104 13.77 -27.03 -14.38
CA LYS A 104 13.33 -26.51 -15.66
C LYS A 104 14.55 -26.13 -16.51
N PRO A 105 14.52 -26.37 -17.82
CA PRO A 105 15.54 -25.83 -18.72
C PRO A 105 15.55 -24.30 -18.65
N PHE A 106 16.74 -23.71 -18.76
CA PHE A 106 16.89 -22.26 -18.83
C PHE A 106 16.08 -21.69 -20.00
N GLY A 107 15.39 -20.57 -19.78
CA GLY A 107 14.49 -19.94 -20.76
C GLY A 107 13.00 -20.27 -20.56
N HIS A 108 12.67 -21.39 -19.91
CA HIS A 108 11.29 -21.66 -19.53
C HIS A 108 10.84 -20.75 -18.38
N ALA A 109 9.53 -20.50 -18.29
CA ALA A 109 8.96 -19.77 -17.15
C ALA A 109 9.23 -20.51 -15.83
N TYR A 110 9.77 -19.80 -14.85
CA TYR A 110 10.09 -20.33 -13.52
C TYR A 110 9.57 -19.40 -12.43
N THR A 111 9.41 -19.93 -11.22
CA THR A 111 9.00 -19.17 -10.05
C THR A 111 10.19 -18.85 -9.16
N PHE A 112 10.11 -17.70 -8.49
CA PHE A 112 11.03 -17.30 -7.44
C PHE A 112 10.26 -16.65 -6.30
N THR A 113 10.89 -16.54 -5.13
CA THR A 113 10.28 -15.89 -3.97
C THR A 113 11.16 -14.78 -3.43
N PHE A 114 10.54 -13.81 -2.76
CA PHE A 114 11.18 -12.65 -2.17
C PHE A 114 10.47 -12.27 -0.87
N LEU A 115 11.09 -11.39 -0.07
CA LEU A 115 10.48 -10.84 1.13
C LEU A 115 9.79 -9.52 0.78
N ASP A 116 8.50 -9.41 1.10
CA ASP A 116 7.73 -8.17 0.96
C ASP A 116 7.95 -7.24 2.18
N ALA A 117 7.41 -6.02 2.13
CA ALA A 117 7.60 -4.97 3.13
C ALA A 117 7.18 -5.38 4.55
N ASP A 118 6.21 -6.28 4.69
CA ASP A 118 5.73 -6.81 5.96
C ASP A 118 6.54 -8.02 6.48
N GLY A 119 7.54 -8.46 5.72
CA GLY A 119 8.36 -9.64 6.02
C GLY A 119 7.72 -10.97 5.63
N SER A 120 6.53 -10.96 5.00
CA SER A 120 5.95 -12.15 4.38
C SER A 120 6.78 -12.61 3.18
N VAL A 121 6.77 -13.92 2.92
CA VAL A 121 7.37 -14.48 1.70
C VAL A 121 6.32 -14.44 0.60
N GLN A 122 6.58 -13.66 -0.43
CA GLN A 122 5.77 -13.58 -1.65
C GLN A 122 6.51 -14.27 -2.80
N TYR A 123 5.79 -14.60 -3.87
CA TYR A 123 6.37 -15.22 -5.05
C TYR A 123 5.99 -14.46 -6.31
N ALA A 124 6.74 -14.74 -7.37
CA ALA A 124 6.51 -14.26 -8.72
C ALA A 124 7.03 -15.31 -9.71
N ALA A 125 6.69 -15.15 -10.99
CA ALA A 125 7.30 -15.90 -12.07
C ALA A 125 8.10 -15.00 -13.02
N ALA A 126 9.02 -15.57 -13.78
CA ALA A 126 9.77 -14.86 -14.80
C ALA A 126 10.05 -15.74 -16.01
N LYS A 127 10.23 -15.09 -17.17
CA LYS A 127 10.77 -15.68 -18.39
C LYS A 127 11.99 -14.90 -18.84
N ALA A 128 13.06 -15.62 -19.17
CA ALA A 128 14.27 -15.04 -19.71
C ALA A 128 14.06 -14.51 -21.14
N PRO A 129 14.80 -13.47 -21.53
CA PRO A 129 14.88 -13.07 -22.93
C PRO A 129 15.46 -14.20 -23.80
N ILE A 130 15.05 -14.24 -25.07
CA ILE A 130 15.53 -15.25 -26.02
C ILE A 130 17.02 -15.05 -26.35
N LYS A 131 17.46 -13.80 -26.44
CA LYS A 131 18.86 -13.41 -26.70
C LYS A 131 19.48 -12.83 -25.42
N PRO A 132 20.82 -12.88 -25.30
CA PRO A 132 21.54 -12.13 -24.27
C PRO A 132 21.19 -10.64 -24.27
N CYS A 133 21.24 -10.04 -23.10
CA CYS A 133 20.96 -8.63 -22.90
C CYS A 133 22.09 -7.73 -23.43
N PRO A 134 21.76 -6.50 -23.86
CA PRO A 134 22.77 -5.49 -24.13
C PRO A 134 23.52 -5.14 -22.84
N THR A 135 24.66 -4.46 -22.96
CA THR A 135 25.47 -4.04 -21.80
C THR A 135 24.72 -3.10 -20.84
N SER A 136 23.70 -2.40 -21.33
CA SER A 136 22.79 -1.58 -20.50
C SER A 136 21.77 -2.40 -19.70
N GLY A 137 21.72 -3.71 -19.88
CA GLY A 137 20.66 -4.58 -19.37
C GLY A 137 19.41 -4.62 -20.28
N CYS A 138 18.67 -5.72 -20.19
CA CYS A 138 17.38 -5.89 -20.86
C CYS A 138 16.29 -5.08 -20.16
N ALA A 139 15.36 -4.53 -20.95
CA ALA A 139 14.11 -4.00 -20.43
C ALA A 139 13.24 -5.10 -19.78
N VAL A 140 12.20 -4.68 -19.08
CA VAL A 140 11.21 -5.57 -18.45
C VAL A 140 9.84 -5.40 -19.11
N VAL A 141 9.20 -6.49 -19.49
CA VAL A 141 7.76 -6.57 -19.69
C VAL A 141 7.15 -6.95 -18.34
N LEU A 142 6.48 -6.00 -17.69
CA LEU A 142 5.78 -6.24 -16.44
C LEU A 142 4.38 -6.77 -16.74
N ALA A 143 4.17 -8.05 -16.48
CA ALA A 143 2.99 -8.81 -16.87
C ALA A 143 2.03 -9.06 -15.69
N LEU A 144 1.03 -8.19 -15.58
CA LEU A 144 0.09 -8.14 -14.47
C LEU A 144 -1.13 -9.04 -14.77
N HIS A 145 -1.39 -10.02 -13.91
CA HIS A 145 -2.47 -11.00 -14.09
C HIS A 145 -3.86 -10.47 -13.72
N GLY A 146 -4.89 -11.11 -14.28
CA GLY A 146 -6.30 -10.90 -13.94
C GLY A 146 -6.71 -11.52 -12.59
N ALA A 147 -7.94 -11.24 -12.15
CA ALA A 147 -8.49 -11.85 -10.95
C ALA A 147 -8.62 -13.38 -11.10
N ASP A 148 -8.37 -14.12 -10.03
CA ASP A 148 -8.34 -15.60 -9.97
C ASP A 148 -7.24 -16.28 -10.81
N VAL A 149 -6.31 -15.50 -11.37
CA VAL A 149 -5.19 -16.03 -12.17
C VAL A 149 -3.94 -16.11 -11.30
N ASP A 150 -3.37 -17.30 -11.15
CA ASP A 150 -2.07 -17.47 -10.49
C ASP A 150 -0.93 -17.00 -11.43
N ALA A 151 -0.06 -16.14 -10.92
CA ALA A 151 1.13 -15.65 -11.65
C ALA A 151 2.07 -16.78 -12.11
N ALA A 152 2.10 -17.91 -11.39
CA ALA A 152 2.87 -19.09 -11.77
C ALA A 152 2.15 -20.00 -12.78
N SER A 153 0.90 -19.71 -13.13
CA SER A 153 0.12 -20.55 -14.02
C SER A 153 0.69 -20.57 -15.43
N ARG A 154 0.67 -21.76 -16.04
CA ARG A 154 1.12 -21.93 -17.43
C ARG A 154 0.27 -21.12 -18.41
N VAL A 155 -1.04 -21.04 -18.19
CA VAL A 155 -1.96 -20.29 -19.06
C VAL A 155 -1.58 -18.82 -19.11
N TRP A 156 -1.32 -18.20 -17.95
CA TRP A 156 -0.92 -16.79 -17.91
C TRP A 156 0.49 -16.58 -18.47
N ALA A 157 1.43 -17.45 -18.10
CA ALA A 157 2.76 -17.39 -18.68
C ALA A 157 2.67 -17.48 -20.22
N ASP A 158 2.01 -18.49 -20.78
CA ASP A 158 1.94 -18.73 -22.23
C ASP A 158 1.19 -17.61 -22.99
N ALA A 159 0.31 -16.84 -22.34
CA ALA A 159 -0.37 -15.69 -22.94
C ALA A 159 0.58 -14.55 -23.33
N ILE A 160 1.79 -14.50 -22.76
CA ILE A 160 2.81 -13.49 -23.06
C ILE A 160 4.09 -14.20 -23.53
N PRO A 161 4.37 -14.22 -24.85
CA PRO A 161 5.56 -14.86 -25.40
C PRO A 161 6.87 -14.32 -24.80
N ALA A 162 7.91 -15.15 -24.83
CA ALA A 162 9.26 -14.69 -24.50
C ALA A 162 9.71 -13.64 -25.53
N GLN A 163 10.39 -12.60 -25.05
CA GLN A 163 10.78 -11.46 -25.88
C GLN A 163 12.24 -11.61 -26.35
N GLU A 164 12.59 -11.00 -27.48
CA GLU A 164 13.95 -11.11 -28.02
C GLU A 164 15.02 -10.60 -27.03
N ALA A 165 14.79 -9.43 -26.41
CA ALA A 165 15.74 -8.73 -25.54
C ALA A 165 15.06 -8.06 -24.33
N ALA A 166 14.03 -8.70 -23.78
CA ALA A 166 13.38 -8.24 -22.55
C ALA A 166 13.03 -9.41 -21.62
N TRP A 167 13.17 -9.18 -20.32
CA TRP A 167 12.64 -10.07 -19.30
C TRP A 167 11.13 -9.94 -19.23
N VAL A 168 10.40 -11.03 -19.06
CA VAL A 168 8.97 -10.96 -18.70
C VAL A 168 8.83 -11.34 -17.24
N VAL A 169 8.32 -10.44 -16.40
CA VAL A 169 8.16 -10.64 -14.96
C VAL A 169 6.68 -10.64 -14.60
N PHE A 170 6.26 -11.68 -13.88
CA PHE A 170 4.88 -11.96 -13.50
C PHE A 170 4.75 -11.89 -11.96
N PRO A 171 4.58 -10.68 -11.38
CA PRO A 171 4.28 -10.52 -9.95
C PRO A 171 2.91 -11.12 -9.60
N THR A 172 2.64 -11.30 -8.30
CA THR A 172 1.41 -11.94 -7.81
C THR A 172 0.38 -10.99 -7.24
N ASN A 173 0.64 -9.70 -7.10
CA ASN A 173 -0.28 -8.79 -6.38
C ASN A 173 -0.59 -9.31 -4.96
N ARG A 174 0.33 -10.06 -4.36
CA ARG A 174 0.20 -10.82 -3.10
C ARG A 174 -0.78 -12.00 -3.08
N ASP A 175 -1.63 -12.17 -4.08
CA ASP A 175 -2.42 -13.38 -4.35
C ASP A 175 -3.19 -13.23 -5.69
N LYS A 176 -3.78 -14.31 -6.19
CA LYS A 176 -4.56 -14.34 -7.44
C LYS A 176 -5.73 -13.34 -7.50
N TYR A 177 -6.23 -12.87 -6.36
CA TYR A 177 -7.13 -11.70 -6.25
C TYR A 177 -6.40 -10.50 -5.66
N GLY A 178 -5.57 -10.72 -4.65
CA GLY A 178 -4.64 -9.72 -4.15
C GLY A 178 -5.32 -8.40 -3.78
N PHE A 179 -4.71 -7.30 -4.21
CA PHE A 179 -5.17 -5.95 -3.91
C PHE A 179 -5.50 -5.11 -5.16
N ASP A 180 -5.96 -5.72 -6.25
CA ASP A 180 -6.20 -5.02 -7.53
C ASP A 180 -5.00 -4.20 -8.04
N TRP A 181 -3.77 -4.59 -7.70
CA TRP A 181 -2.53 -3.83 -7.97
C TRP A 181 -2.46 -2.46 -7.28
N GLN A 182 -3.29 -2.27 -6.27
CA GLN A 182 -3.35 -1.07 -5.44
C GLN A 182 -2.59 -1.28 -4.14
N GLY A 183 -2.21 -0.17 -3.50
CA GLY A 183 -1.60 -0.13 -2.18
C GLY A 183 -0.48 -1.15 -1.94
N VAL A 184 -0.71 -2.13 -1.05
CA VAL A 184 0.31 -3.15 -0.77
C VAL A 184 0.60 -4.06 -1.97
N GLY A 185 -0.35 -4.29 -2.87
CA GLY A 185 -0.13 -5.05 -4.11
C GLY A 185 0.80 -4.32 -5.09
N ASN A 186 0.72 -2.99 -5.13
CA ASN A 186 1.70 -2.16 -5.84
C ASN A 186 3.08 -2.24 -5.19
N LEU A 187 3.15 -2.08 -3.87
CA LEU A 187 4.41 -2.14 -3.13
C LEU A 187 5.12 -3.49 -3.32
N ASP A 188 4.37 -4.59 -3.22
CA ASP A 188 4.81 -5.96 -3.51
C ASP A 188 5.44 -6.06 -4.90
N THR A 189 4.75 -5.55 -5.92
CA THR A 189 5.24 -5.57 -7.31
C THR A 189 6.55 -4.80 -7.49
N ARG A 190 6.69 -3.64 -6.84
CA ARG A 190 7.94 -2.86 -6.93
C ARG A 190 9.08 -3.57 -6.20
N LEU A 191 8.84 -4.13 -5.01
CA LEU A 191 9.84 -4.90 -4.28
C LEU A 191 10.23 -6.19 -5.02
N CYS A 192 9.29 -6.81 -5.74
CA CYS A 192 9.56 -7.92 -6.65
C CYS A 192 10.56 -7.52 -7.74
N LEU A 193 10.34 -6.37 -8.40
CA LEU A 193 11.25 -5.86 -9.44
C LEU A 193 12.62 -5.49 -8.88
N ASP A 194 12.67 -4.79 -7.73
CA ASP A 194 13.93 -4.45 -7.07
C ASP A 194 14.72 -5.72 -6.70
N TYR A 195 14.05 -6.71 -6.09
CA TYR A 195 14.66 -8.01 -5.78
C TYR A 195 15.13 -8.75 -7.03
N PHE A 196 14.33 -8.74 -8.10
CA PHE A 196 14.66 -9.39 -9.35
C PHE A 196 15.88 -8.76 -10.01
N ALA A 197 16.00 -7.43 -9.96
CA ALA A 197 17.16 -6.71 -10.47
C ALA A 197 18.44 -6.98 -9.68
N ASP A 198 18.35 -6.98 -8.35
CA ASP A 198 19.50 -7.17 -7.47
C ASP A 198 20.04 -8.60 -7.49
N ILE A 199 19.15 -9.59 -7.63
CA ILE A 199 19.49 -11.01 -7.42
C ILE A 199 19.51 -11.81 -8.73
N LEU A 200 18.74 -11.42 -9.75
CA LEU A 200 18.50 -12.19 -10.98
C LEU A 200 18.23 -13.68 -10.69
N PRO A 201 17.21 -13.98 -9.86
CA PRO A 201 16.94 -15.35 -9.43
C PRO A 201 16.69 -16.25 -10.65
N GLY A 202 17.19 -17.47 -10.63
CA GLY A 202 17.04 -18.43 -11.74
C GLY A 202 18.06 -18.27 -12.88
N VAL A 203 18.92 -17.24 -12.84
CA VAL A 203 20.05 -17.10 -13.76
C VAL A 203 21.29 -17.75 -13.15
N ALA A 204 21.99 -18.55 -13.94
CA ALA A 204 23.25 -19.15 -13.50
C ALA A 204 24.33 -18.05 -13.31
N PRO A 205 25.18 -18.12 -12.27
CA PRO A 205 26.14 -17.05 -11.96
C PRO A 205 27.08 -16.69 -13.13
N ASP A 206 27.46 -17.66 -13.95
CA ASP A 206 28.28 -17.49 -15.15
C ASP A 206 27.57 -16.75 -16.30
N LYS A 207 26.24 -16.59 -16.22
CA LYS A 207 25.40 -15.91 -17.21
C LYS A 207 24.85 -14.57 -16.71
N ALA A 208 25.05 -14.22 -15.44
CA ALA A 208 24.44 -13.04 -14.83
C ALA A 208 24.71 -11.75 -15.63
N ASP A 209 25.96 -11.52 -16.04
CA ASP A 209 26.36 -10.34 -16.83
C ASP A 209 25.66 -10.28 -18.20
N SER A 210 25.46 -11.45 -18.83
CA SER A 210 24.80 -11.56 -20.15
C SER A 210 23.28 -11.46 -20.08
N TYR A 211 22.70 -11.45 -18.88
CA TYR A 211 21.25 -11.43 -18.66
C TYR A 211 20.84 -10.34 -17.65
N ALA A 212 21.69 -9.31 -17.48
CA ALA A 212 21.41 -8.15 -16.66
C ALA A 212 20.07 -7.50 -17.02
N VAL A 213 19.37 -6.96 -16.04
CA VAL A 213 18.05 -6.33 -16.20
C VAL A 213 18.11 -4.85 -15.83
N ASP A 214 17.38 -4.04 -16.57
CA ASP A 214 17.19 -2.62 -16.33
C ASP A 214 15.72 -2.35 -15.97
N VAL A 215 15.41 -2.38 -14.68
CA VAL A 215 14.07 -2.08 -14.15
C VAL A 215 13.69 -0.60 -14.27
N SER A 216 14.58 0.26 -14.79
CA SER A 216 14.20 1.61 -15.18
C SER A 216 13.46 1.64 -16.52
N ARG A 217 13.51 0.57 -17.32
CA ARG A 217 12.90 0.48 -18.65
C ARG A 217 11.82 -0.60 -18.69
N ILE A 218 10.57 -0.20 -18.49
CA ILE A 218 9.43 -1.12 -18.34
C ILE A 218 8.39 -0.90 -19.46
N LEU A 219 8.00 -1.99 -20.13
CA LEU A 219 6.76 -2.08 -20.89
C LEU A 219 5.69 -2.67 -19.96
N PHE A 220 4.66 -1.88 -19.66
CA PHE A 220 3.57 -2.32 -18.78
C PHE A 220 2.52 -3.09 -19.57
N THR A 221 2.09 -4.24 -19.07
CA THR A 221 0.97 -4.96 -19.68
C THR A 221 0.18 -5.76 -18.65
N GLY A 222 -1.08 -6.06 -18.96
CA GLY A 222 -1.91 -6.92 -18.14
C GLY A 222 -3.33 -7.02 -18.67
N HIS A 223 -4.08 -7.96 -18.09
CA HIS A 223 -5.47 -8.25 -18.48
C HIS A 223 -6.44 -8.16 -17.29
N SER A 224 -7.66 -7.66 -17.51
CA SER A 224 -8.70 -7.56 -16.47
C SER A 224 -8.22 -6.74 -15.26
N MET A 225 -8.14 -7.34 -14.07
CA MET A 225 -7.47 -6.75 -12.91
C MET A 225 -6.04 -6.29 -13.22
N GLY A 226 -5.27 -7.07 -13.96
CA GLY A 226 -3.96 -6.69 -14.44
C GLY A 226 -3.97 -5.60 -15.51
N GLY A 227 -5.07 -5.47 -16.25
CA GLY A 227 -5.32 -4.33 -17.14
C GLY A 227 -5.48 -3.03 -16.34
N HIS A 228 -6.23 -3.08 -15.22
CA HIS A 228 -6.29 -1.97 -14.27
C HIS A 228 -4.92 -1.68 -13.64
N GLY A 229 -4.18 -2.73 -13.24
CA GLY A 229 -2.79 -2.59 -12.79
C GLY A 229 -1.90 -1.91 -13.83
N CYS A 230 -2.02 -2.27 -15.11
CA CYS A 230 -1.28 -1.66 -16.21
C CYS A 230 -1.55 -0.15 -16.29
N LEU A 231 -2.80 0.26 -16.13
CA LEU A 231 -3.19 1.67 -16.05
C LEU A 231 -2.59 2.36 -14.81
N ILE A 232 -2.64 1.73 -13.62
CA ILE A 232 -2.02 2.25 -12.40
C ILE A 232 -0.52 2.45 -12.61
N PHE A 233 0.23 1.41 -12.97
CA PHE A 233 1.69 1.53 -13.04
C PHE A 233 2.14 2.51 -14.11
N SER A 234 1.49 2.51 -15.28
CA SER A 234 1.85 3.42 -16.36
C SER A 234 1.53 4.88 -16.01
N THR A 235 0.40 5.18 -15.37
CA THR A 235 0.02 6.56 -14.97
C THR A 235 0.74 7.05 -13.71
N HIS A 236 1.12 6.18 -12.79
CA HIS A 236 1.78 6.55 -11.53
C HIS A 236 3.30 6.51 -11.59
N PHE A 237 3.90 5.74 -12.50
CA PHE A 237 5.36 5.66 -12.67
C PHE A 237 5.80 5.89 -14.13
N PRO A 238 5.40 7.02 -14.75
CA PRO A 238 5.60 7.25 -16.18
C PRO A 238 7.09 7.39 -16.57
N ASP A 239 7.97 7.73 -15.62
CA ASP A 239 9.42 7.77 -15.84
C ASP A 239 10.06 6.39 -15.99
N LEU A 240 9.37 5.31 -15.60
CA LEU A 240 9.81 3.93 -15.87
C LEU A 240 9.32 3.41 -17.22
N ALA A 241 8.32 4.05 -17.83
CA ALA A 241 7.60 3.48 -18.96
C ALA A 241 8.37 3.64 -20.29
N LEU A 242 8.51 2.54 -21.02
CA LEU A 242 8.77 2.54 -22.46
C LEU A 242 7.44 2.67 -23.24
N GLY A 243 6.38 2.06 -22.71
CA GLY A 243 5.03 2.08 -23.25
C GLY A 243 4.09 1.24 -22.37
N ALA A 244 2.82 1.16 -22.76
CA ALA A 244 1.83 0.33 -22.06
C ALA A 244 0.84 -0.32 -23.02
N VAL A 245 0.53 -1.60 -22.78
CA VAL A 245 -0.55 -2.33 -23.45
C VAL A 245 -1.50 -2.87 -22.38
N CYS A 246 -2.57 -2.14 -22.12
CA CYS A 246 -3.53 -2.50 -21.09
C CYS A 246 -4.74 -3.19 -21.74
N ALA A 247 -5.01 -4.43 -21.32
CA ALA A 247 -6.06 -5.25 -21.89
C ALA A 247 -7.26 -5.40 -20.95
N ALA A 248 -8.47 -5.16 -21.44
CA ALA A 248 -9.75 -5.33 -20.72
C ALA A 248 -9.74 -4.80 -19.27
N GLY A 249 -9.06 -3.67 -19.01
CA GLY A 249 -8.90 -3.10 -17.67
C GLY A 249 -9.94 -2.03 -17.35
N TRP A 250 -10.39 -1.95 -16.10
CA TRP A 250 -11.23 -0.86 -15.65
C TRP A 250 -10.40 0.39 -15.30
N ILE A 251 -10.96 1.57 -15.55
CA ILE A 251 -10.27 2.84 -15.26
C ILE A 251 -10.44 3.28 -13.80
N ARG A 252 -11.56 2.88 -13.19
CA ARG A 252 -11.97 3.21 -11.82
C ARG A 252 -12.85 2.10 -11.27
N TYR A 253 -12.75 1.81 -9.97
CA TYR A 253 -13.49 0.69 -9.36
C TYR A 253 -14.99 0.95 -9.30
N ASP A 254 -15.40 2.19 -8.98
CA ASP A 254 -16.79 2.66 -8.88
C ASP A 254 -17.56 2.60 -10.22
N GLN A 255 -16.86 2.43 -11.34
CA GLN A 255 -17.43 2.26 -12.67
C GLN A 255 -17.40 0.81 -13.17
N TYR A 256 -16.65 -0.05 -12.48
CA TYR A 256 -16.55 -1.48 -12.77
C TYR A 256 -17.55 -2.28 -11.94
N VAL A 257 -17.61 -1.99 -10.63
CA VAL A 257 -18.57 -2.60 -9.72
C VAL A 257 -19.70 -1.62 -9.49
N ASP A 258 -20.93 -2.07 -9.75
CA ASP A 258 -22.12 -1.30 -9.43
C ASP A 258 -22.29 -1.20 -7.91
N GLU A 259 -21.86 -0.09 -7.32
CA GLU A 259 -21.98 0.16 -5.88
C GLU A 259 -23.36 0.72 -5.48
N PHE A 260 -24.14 1.21 -6.44
CA PHE A 260 -25.47 1.78 -6.19
C PHE A 260 -26.49 0.85 -5.51
N PRO A 261 -26.45 -0.50 -5.65
CA PRO A 261 -27.34 -1.40 -4.90
C PRO A 261 -26.98 -1.51 -3.42
N GLY A 262 -25.81 -1.01 -3.00
CA GLY A 262 -25.38 -1.06 -1.60
C GLY A 262 -26.25 -0.17 -0.71
N VAL A 263 -26.53 -0.63 0.53
CA VAL A 263 -27.40 0.07 1.48
C VAL A 263 -26.96 1.51 1.77
N GLN A 264 -25.66 1.80 1.66
CA GLN A 264 -25.10 3.13 1.83
C GLN A 264 -25.72 4.17 0.88
N SER A 265 -26.12 3.78 -0.34
CA SER A 265 -26.66 4.71 -1.33
C SER A 265 -27.97 5.37 -0.89
N SER A 266 -28.67 4.78 0.08
CA SER A 266 -29.91 5.32 0.65
C SER A 266 -29.71 6.26 1.84
N PHE A 267 -28.51 6.29 2.43
CA PHE A 267 -28.25 6.98 3.71
C PHE A 267 -27.03 7.90 3.70
N GLU A 268 -26.15 7.77 2.71
CA GLU A 268 -24.90 8.53 2.65
C GLU A 268 -25.11 9.95 2.10
N ASP A 269 -24.62 10.94 2.85
CA ASP A 269 -24.60 12.33 2.41
C ASP A 269 -23.55 12.51 1.28
N PRO A 270 -23.85 13.28 0.20
CA PRO A 270 -22.88 13.53 -0.87
C PRO A 270 -21.54 14.09 -0.41
N SER A 271 -21.52 14.88 0.67
CA SER A 271 -20.30 15.43 1.26
C SER A 271 -19.49 14.39 2.03
N LEU A 272 -20.15 13.37 2.62
CA LEU A 272 -19.47 12.21 3.18
C LEU A 272 -18.86 11.37 2.06
N ASN A 273 -19.62 11.08 1.01
CA ASN A 273 -19.14 10.30 -0.14
C ASN A 273 -17.89 10.93 -0.77
N ALA A 274 -17.85 12.27 -0.89
CA ALA A 274 -16.66 12.97 -1.37
C ALA A 274 -15.41 12.71 -0.49
N VAL A 275 -15.58 12.61 0.84
CA VAL A 275 -14.48 12.29 1.77
C VAL A 275 -14.06 10.83 1.63
N LEU A 276 -15.00 9.88 1.54
CA LEU A 276 -14.69 8.45 1.43
C LEU A 276 -13.99 8.12 0.10
N MET A 277 -14.55 8.59 -1.02
CA MET A 277 -14.01 8.41 -2.38
C MET A 277 -12.60 8.99 -2.52
N SER A 278 -12.26 10.06 -1.78
CA SER A 278 -10.90 10.63 -1.79
C SER A 278 -9.84 9.64 -1.30
N ALA A 279 -10.21 8.60 -0.56
CA ALA A 279 -9.26 7.60 -0.08
C ALA A 279 -8.77 6.70 -1.22
N VAL A 280 -9.61 6.47 -2.22
CA VAL A 280 -9.33 5.59 -3.37
C VAL A 280 -9.17 6.35 -4.69
N ALA A 281 -9.43 7.65 -4.71
CA ALA A 281 -9.36 8.53 -5.90
C ALA A 281 -8.02 8.49 -6.64
N ASP A 282 -6.97 8.06 -5.96
CA ASP A 282 -5.66 7.83 -6.54
C ASP A 282 -5.63 6.69 -7.58
N TYR A 283 -6.51 5.70 -7.43
CA TYR A 283 -6.67 4.60 -8.38
C TYR A 283 -7.67 4.94 -9.50
N HIS A 284 -8.14 6.19 -9.58
CA HIS A 284 -8.89 6.67 -10.73
C HIS A 284 -7.93 7.04 -11.86
N THR A 285 -7.59 6.05 -12.67
CA THR A 285 -6.48 6.13 -13.64
C THR A 285 -6.73 7.15 -14.75
N ASP A 286 -7.99 7.39 -15.13
CA ASP A 286 -8.36 8.44 -16.11
C ASP A 286 -7.99 9.84 -15.62
N VAL A 287 -8.06 10.08 -14.31
CA VAL A 287 -7.65 11.34 -13.68
C VAL A 287 -6.12 11.50 -13.70
N ALA A 288 -5.38 10.40 -13.58
CA ALA A 288 -3.92 10.35 -13.60
C ALA A 288 -3.32 10.26 -15.03
N ALA A 289 -4.15 10.03 -16.06
CA ALA A 289 -3.72 9.88 -17.46
C ALA A 289 -2.86 11.04 -18.00
N VAL A 290 -2.98 12.24 -17.43
CA VAL A 290 -2.14 13.40 -17.79
C VAL A 290 -0.64 13.15 -17.65
N ASN A 291 -0.26 12.22 -16.77
CA ASN A 291 1.12 11.82 -16.54
C ASN A 291 1.69 10.99 -17.70
N LEU A 292 0.84 10.37 -18.54
CA LEU A 292 1.23 9.53 -19.68
C LEU A 292 1.52 10.30 -20.96
N LYS A 293 1.45 11.63 -20.95
CA LYS A 293 1.63 12.42 -22.16
C LYS A 293 2.92 12.08 -22.90
N GLY A 294 2.79 11.72 -24.18
CA GLY A 294 3.89 11.32 -25.07
C GLY A 294 4.45 9.92 -24.84
N ILE A 295 3.82 9.07 -24.03
CA ILE A 295 4.19 7.66 -23.84
C ILE A 295 3.34 6.79 -24.77
N PRO A 296 3.94 5.86 -25.54
CA PRO A 296 3.19 4.92 -26.38
C PRO A 296 2.19 4.11 -25.56
N PHE A 297 0.94 4.05 -26.03
CA PHE A 297 -0.14 3.36 -25.33
C PHE A 297 -1.01 2.58 -26.31
N MET A 298 -1.38 1.35 -25.94
CA MET A 298 -2.38 0.54 -26.61
C MET A 298 -3.43 0.05 -25.61
N ALA A 299 -4.69 0.29 -25.94
CA ALA A 299 -5.84 -0.34 -25.32
C ALA A 299 -6.22 -1.60 -26.11
N ARG A 300 -6.33 -2.75 -25.44
CA ARG A 300 -6.70 -4.04 -26.07
C ARG A 300 -7.98 -4.58 -25.45
N MET A 301 -9.01 -4.89 -26.22
CA MET A 301 -10.27 -5.42 -25.66
C MET A 301 -11.09 -6.18 -26.71
N GLY A 302 -11.95 -7.08 -26.27
CA GLY A 302 -12.99 -7.69 -27.11
C GLY A 302 -14.22 -6.78 -27.15
N SER A 303 -14.93 -6.70 -28.29
CA SER A 303 -16.11 -5.83 -28.40
C SER A 303 -17.29 -6.32 -27.55
N ASP A 304 -17.32 -7.63 -27.26
CA ASP A 304 -18.43 -8.32 -26.60
C ASP A 304 -18.04 -8.69 -25.15
N ASP A 305 -17.08 -7.97 -24.56
CA ASP A 305 -16.69 -8.12 -23.17
C ASP A 305 -17.82 -7.67 -22.22
N THR A 306 -18.47 -8.64 -21.60
CA THR A 306 -19.54 -8.43 -20.61
C THR A 306 -19.05 -8.40 -19.16
N ASN A 307 -17.76 -8.57 -18.91
CA ASN A 307 -17.19 -8.50 -17.55
C ASN A 307 -16.61 -7.11 -17.30
N VAL A 308 -15.65 -6.67 -18.12
CA VAL A 308 -15.13 -5.30 -18.07
C VAL A 308 -15.53 -4.59 -19.36
N CYS A 309 -16.58 -3.78 -19.28
CA CYS A 309 -17.15 -3.11 -20.43
C CYS A 309 -16.06 -2.37 -21.26
N PRO A 310 -15.97 -2.59 -22.60
CA PRO A 310 -14.99 -1.95 -23.49
C PRO A 310 -14.99 -0.41 -23.41
N TRP A 311 -16.10 0.17 -22.97
CA TRP A 311 -16.21 1.59 -22.67
C TRP A 311 -15.06 2.13 -21.81
N ASN A 312 -14.57 1.35 -20.83
CA ASN A 312 -13.49 1.76 -19.93
C ASN A 312 -12.23 2.16 -20.71
N LEU A 313 -11.70 1.26 -21.53
CA LEU A 313 -10.47 1.50 -22.27
C LEU A 313 -10.68 2.41 -23.49
N ARG A 314 -11.85 2.39 -24.13
CA ARG A 314 -12.22 3.39 -25.16
C ARG A 314 -12.19 4.81 -24.58
N ARG A 315 -12.77 4.99 -23.39
CA ARG A 315 -12.77 6.28 -22.67
C ARG A 315 -11.35 6.70 -22.30
N PHE A 316 -10.54 5.79 -21.77
CA PHE A 316 -9.15 6.08 -21.41
C PHE A 316 -8.34 6.54 -22.62
N ALA A 317 -8.40 5.79 -23.72
CA ALA A 317 -7.70 6.13 -24.96
C ALA A 317 -8.12 7.50 -25.49
N ARG A 318 -9.43 7.81 -25.49
CA ARG A 318 -9.94 9.13 -25.87
C ARG A 318 -9.41 10.25 -24.96
N VAL A 319 -9.38 10.05 -23.64
CA VAL A 319 -8.82 11.04 -22.71
C VAL A 319 -7.33 11.26 -23.00
N LEU A 320 -6.58 10.20 -23.30
CA LEU A 320 -5.16 10.30 -23.62
C LEU A 320 -4.90 11.01 -24.96
N ASP A 321 -5.73 10.81 -25.98
CA ASP A 321 -5.67 11.56 -27.24
C ASP A 321 -5.84 13.06 -27.03
N GLU A 322 -6.83 13.47 -26.21
CA GLU A 322 -7.04 14.87 -25.85
C GLU A 322 -5.83 15.46 -25.10
N ILE A 323 -5.23 14.68 -24.19
CA ILE A 323 -4.02 15.09 -23.44
C ILE A 323 -2.81 15.25 -24.37
N ASN A 324 -2.67 14.35 -25.34
CA ASN A 324 -1.60 14.39 -26.34
C ASN A 324 -1.83 15.51 -27.37
N GLY A 325 -3.07 15.96 -27.56
CA GLY A 325 -3.44 16.92 -28.59
C GLY A 325 -3.27 16.35 -30.01
N ALA A 326 -3.36 15.02 -30.13
CA ALA A 326 -3.15 14.28 -31.36
C ALA A 326 -4.18 13.13 -31.41
N PRO A 327 -5.14 13.16 -32.35
CA PRO A 327 -6.04 12.04 -32.56
C PRO A 327 -5.28 10.75 -32.85
N GLU A 328 -5.78 9.62 -32.33
CA GLU A 328 -5.22 8.28 -32.57
C GLU A 328 -3.80 8.07 -32.02
N SER A 329 -3.37 8.92 -31.08
CA SER A 329 -2.10 8.76 -30.37
C SER A 329 -2.10 7.57 -29.40
N ALA A 330 -3.28 7.24 -28.86
CA ALA A 330 -3.55 6.03 -28.10
C ALA A 330 -4.17 4.98 -29.03
N VAL A 331 -3.48 3.86 -29.25
CA VAL A 331 -3.94 2.81 -30.16
C VAL A 331 -5.10 2.06 -29.53
N ILE A 332 -6.26 2.01 -30.20
CA ILE A 332 -7.39 1.16 -29.80
C ILE A 332 -7.36 -0.11 -30.66
N SER A 333 -6.98 -1.22 -30.04
CA SER A 333 -7.01 -2.56 -30.62
C SER A 333 -8.23 -3.31 -30.08
N GLU A 334 -9.39 -3.04 -30.66
CA GLU A 334 -10.64 -3.72 -30.33
C GLU A 334 -10.91 -4.88 -31.30
N VAL A 335 -11.22 -6.07 -30.77
CA VAL A 335 -11.49 -7.26 -31.58
C VAL A 335 -12.99 -7.56 -31.59
N ALA A 336 -13.58 -7.51 -32.79
CA ALA A 336 -15.01 -7.75 -32.96
C ALA A 336 -15.41 -9.18 -32.59
N GLY A 337 -16.47 -9.32 -31.79
CA GLY A 337 -17.04 -10.60 -31.35
C GLY A 337 -16.27 -11.31 -30.23
N GLU A 338 -15.08 -10.84 -29.87
CA GLU A 338 -14.32 -11.46 -28.79
C GLU A 338 -14.88 -11.07 -27.41
N PRO A 339 -14.89 -12.00 -26.44
CA PRO A 339 -15.39 -11.78 -25.10
C PRO A 339 -14.30 -11.20 -24.18
N HIS A 340 -14.50 -11.27 -22.87
CA HIS A 340 -13.53 -10.79 -21.87
C HIS A 340 -12.13 -11.40 -22.02
N TRP A 341 -12.05 -12.70 -22.33
CA TRP A 341 -10.79 -13.42 -22.53
C TRP A 341 -10.89 -14.32 -23.75
N TRP A 342 -9.86 -14.30 -24.59
CA TRP A 342 -9.71 -15.18 -25.74
C TRP A 342 -8.25 -15.61 -25.95
N GLY A 343 -8.00 -16.53 -26.88
CA GLY A 343 -6.75 -17.30 -26.95
C GLY A 343 -5.47 -16.48 -27.15
N ASP A 344 -5.55 -15.32 -27.81
CA ASP A 344 -4.39 -14.53 -28.23
C ASP A 344 -4.46 -13.05 -27.80
N VAL A 345 -5.18 -12.72 -26.73
CA VAL A 345 -5.39 -11.33 -26.25
C VAL A 345 -4.09 -10.52 -26.27
N LEU A 346 -3.03 -11.06 -25.67
CA LEU A 346 -1.71 -10.42 -25.52
C LEU A 346 -0.63 -11.04 -26.43
N SER A 347 -0.88 -12.20 -27.04
CA SER A 347 0.07 -12.87 -27.93
C SER A 347 -0.20 -12.62 -29.41
N ALA A 348 -1.30 -11.95 -29.78
CA ALA A 348 -1.61 -11.56 -31.14
C ALA A 348 -0.50 -10.69 -31.76
N ASP A 349 -0.30 -10.85 -33.08
CA ASP A 349 0.76 -10.17 -33.83
C ASP A 349 0.75 -8.66 -33.63
N VAL A 350 -0.42 -8.00 -33.66
CA VAL A 350 -0.55 -6.55 -33.44
C VAL A 350 0.00 -6.10 -32.08
N VAL A 351 -0.13 -6.92 -31.03
CA VAL A 351 0.40 -6.64 -29.70
C VAL A 351 1.90 -6.90 -29.66
N GLN A 352 2.38 -7.99 -30.25
CA GLN A 352 3.80 -8.34 -30.28
C GLN A 352 4.61 -7.36 -31.16
N ASP A 353 4.03 -6.85 -32.24
CA ASP A 353 4.61 -5.79 -33.07
C ASP A 353 4.79 -4.50 -32.27
N PHE A 354 3.79 -4.13 -31.47
CA PHE A 354 3.89 -2.99 -30.56
C PHE A 354 4.97 -3.22 -29.50
N PHE A 355 5.01 -4.41 -28.88
CA PHE A 355 6.05 -4.77 -27.90
C PHE A 355 7.43 -4.64 -28.51
N LYS A 356 7.64 -5.21 -29.70
CA LYS A 356 8.91 -5.15 -30.42
C LYS A 356 9.32 -3.72 -30.74
N ALA A 357 8.39 -2.89 -31.22
CA ALA A 357 8.66 -1.49 -31.52
C ALA A 357 9.08 -0.69 -30.28
N VAL A 358 8.38 -0.88 -29.16
CA VAL A 358 8.66 -0.18 -27.89
C VAL A 358 9.96 -0.67 -27.24
N LEU A 359 10.17 -1.98 -27.19
CA LEU A 359 11.35 -2.58 -26.55
C LEU A 359 12.66 -2.31 -27.31
N ALA A 360 12.58 -2.11 -28.64
CA ALA A 360 13.72 -1.73 -29.45
C ALA A 360 14.15 -0.26 -29.26
N GLY A 361 13.26 0.58 -28.71
CA GLY A 361 13.49 2.01 -28.54
C GLY A 361 14.19 2.42 -27.24
N ASP A 362 14.65 3.67 -27.23
CA ASP A 362 14.96 4.43 -26.02
C ASP A 362 13.65 4.80 -25.28
N LYS A 363 13.77 5.31 -24.05
CA LYS A 363 12.61 5.91 -23.37
C LYS A 363 11.97 7.02 -24.21
N PRO A 364 10.62 7.15 -24.21
CA PRO A 364 9.93 8.20 -24.93
C PRO A 364 10.45 9.59 -24.53
N ALA A 365 10.71 10.44 -25.52
CA ALA A 365 11.20 11.79 -25.28
C ALA A 365 10.20 12.60 -24.44
N LEU A 366 10.71 13.46 -23.56
CA LEU A 366 9.88 14.31 -22.72
C LEU A 366 9.16 15.36 -23.60
N PRO A 367 7.83 15.52 -23.49
CA PRO A 367 7.11 16.59 -24.18
C PRO A 367 7.60 17.97 -23.73
N LYS A 368 7.55 18.96 -24.63
CA LYS A 368 7.86 20.37 -24.29
C LYS A 368 6.90 20.95 -23.25
N ALA A 369 5.71 20.39 -23.11
CA ALA A 369 4.76 20.75 -22.07
C ALA A 369 4.04 19.50 -21.56
N PHE A 370 4.10 19.27 -20.25
CA PHE A 370 3.49 18.13 -19.57
C PHE A 370 3.03 18.51 -18.16
N ARG A 371 2.22 17.65 -17.55
CA ARG A 371 1.75 17.82 -16.17
C ARG A 371 2.22 16.64 -15.33
N VAL A 372 2.64 16.92 -14.11
CA VAL A 372 2.81 15.92 -13.04
C VAL A 372 1.63 16.06 -12.11
N ARG A 373 0.78 15.03 -12.02
CA ARG A 373 -0.38 15.01 -11.15
C ARG A 373 -0.30 13.87 -10.14
N ALA A 374 -0.66 14.16 -8.90
CA ALA A 374 -0.75 13.17 -7.84
C ALA A 374 -1.97 13.40 -6.94
N MET A 375 -2.49 12.32 -6.38
CA MET A 375 -3.55 12.31 -5.36
C MET A 375 -3.03 11.79 -4.02
N ASN A 376 -1.93 11.04 -4.04
CA ASN A 376 -1.19 10.55 -2.88
C ASN A 376 0.33 10.69 -3.10
N LEU A 377 1.16 10.44 -2.08
CA LEU A 377 2.60 10.72 -2.10
C LEU A 377 3.49 9.57 -2.57
N TRP A 378 2.93 8.39 -2.85
CA TRP A 378 3.70 7.20 -3.25
C TRP A 378 4.02 7.14 -4.76
N HIS A 379 3.47 8.04 -5.57
CA HIS A 379 3.60 8.08 -7.03
C HIS A 379 5.02 8.44 -7.47
N GLY A 380 5.44 7.96 -8.64
CA GLY A 380 6.62 8.46 -9.33
C GLY A 380 6.49 9.91 -9.81
N GLY A 381 7.54 10.38 -10.48
CA GLY A 381 7.57 11.67 -11.16
C GLY A 381 7.40 11.51 -12.67
N ARG A 382 7.44 12.64 -13.38
CA ARG A 382 7.62 12.71 -14.83
C ARG A 382 8.73 13.69 -15.16
N GLY A 383 9.68 13.28 -16.00
CA GLY A 383 10.84 14.09 -16.37
C GLY A 383 11.70 14.48 -15.17
N GLY A 384 11.71 13.65 -14.11
CA GLY A 384 12.47 13.93 -12.88
C GLY A 384 11.76 14.85 -11.89
N VAL A 385 10.59 15.39 -12.23
CA VAL A 385 9.77 16.22 -11.35
C VAL A 385 8.77 15.35 -10.60
N ARG A 386 8.77 15.41 -9.26
CA ARG A 386 7.86 14.64 -8.40
C ARG A 386 7.30 15.50 -7.27
N ILE A 387 6.00 15.40 -6.99
CA ILE A 387 5.40 16.05 -5.82
C ILE A 387 5.77 15.26 -4.55
N ALA A 388 6.30 15.97 -3.54
CA ALA A 388 6.77 15.38 -2.29
C ALA A 388 5.87 15.69 -1.09
N GLN A 389 5.04 16.74 -1.16
CA GLN A 389 4.05 17.08 -0.13
C GLN A 389 2.97 18.00 -0.71
N PHE A 390 1.71 17.80 -0.30
CA PHE A 390 0.57 18.64 -0.68
C PHE A 390 0.32 19.76 0.33
N HIS A 391 -0.48 20.78 0.00
CA HIS A 391 -1.00 21.72 1.02
C HIS A 391 -2.20 21.11 1.76
N ALA A 392 -3.12 20.51 1.01
CA ALA A 392 -4.29 19.79 1.47
C ALA A 392 -4.20 18.33 1.00
N PRO A 393 -3.87 17.37 1.90
CA PRO A 393 -3.82 15.94 1.57
C PRO A 393 -5.13 15.42 0.99
N PHE A 394 -5.04 14.37 0.16
CA PHE A 394 -6.19 13.69 -0.48
C PHE A 394 -7.06 14.57 -1.38
N THR A 395 -6.55 15.74 -1.75
CA THR A 395 -7.09 16.55 -2.83
C THR A 395 -6.06 16.62 -3.95
N SER A 396 -6.54 16.81 -5.18
CA SER A 396 -5.65 16.74 -6.34
C SER A 396 -4.57 17.81 -6.30
N ALA A 397 -3.33 17.41 -6.58
CA ALA A 397 -2.20 18.32 -6.73
C ALA A 397 -1.52 18.10 -8.07
N TRP A 398 -1.00 19.16 -8.66
CA TRP A 398 -0.25 19.06 -9.90
C TRP A 398 0.79 20.16 -10.08
N ILE A 399 1.74 19.88 -10.96
CA ILE A 399 2.74 20.81 -11.49
C ILE A 399 2.61 20.79 -13.01
N ASP A 400 2.24 21.91 -13.61
CA ASP A 400 2.35 22.13 -15.05
C ASP A 400 3.77 22.54 -15.39
N VAL A 401 4.43 21.83 -16.30
CA VAL A 401 5.80 22.07 -16.71
C VAL A 401 5.84 22.44 -18.19
N GLY A 402 6.47 23.57 -18.52
CA GLY A 402 6.79 24.01 -19.87
C GLY A 402 8.30 24.17 -20.05
N ILE A 403 8.85 23.66 -21.16
CA ILE A 403 10.28 23.63 -21.47
C ILE A 403 10.53 24.34 -22.81
N HIS A 404 11.34 25.40 -22.76
CA HIS A 404 11.73 26.17 -23.95
C HIS A 404 13.21 26.56 -23.87
N GLY A 405 14.07 25.95 -24.69
CA GLY A 405 15.48 26.35 -24.83
C GLY A 405 16.25 26.40 -23.51
N GLY A 406 16.15 25.36 -22.67
CA GLY A 406 16.80 25.31 -21.35
C GLY A 406 16.00 25.97 -20.21
N VAL A 407 14.97 26.76 -20.54
CA VAL A 407 14.08 27.41 -19.56
C VAL A 407 12.94 26.47 -19.18
N TRP A 408 12.87 26.11 -17.91
CA TRP A 408 11.78 25.35 -17.31
C TRP A 408 10.84 26.30 -16.56
N ARG A 409 9.57 26.33 -16.95
CA ARG A 409 8.52 27.09 -16.28
C ARG A 409 7.52 26.14 -15.64
N MET A 410 7.32 26.29 -14.33
CA MET A 410 6.44 25.45 -13.53
C MET A 410 5.33 26.29 -12.90
N ALA A 411 4.10 25.81 -12.98
CA ALA A 411 2.96 26.35 -12.24
C ALA A 411 2.38 25.25 -11.34
N THR A 412 2.22 25.55 -10.06
CA THR A 412 1.82 24.57 -9.06
C THR A 412 0.39 24.75 -8.59
N THR A 413 -0.28 23.67 -8.23
CA THR A 413 -1.58 23.70 -7.55
C THR A 413 -1.60 22.66 -6.45
N ASN A 414 -1.91 23.09 -5.23
CA ASN A 414 -1.91 22.25 -4.03
C ASN A 414 -0.55 21.56 -3.73
N VAL A 415 0.57 22.11 -4.23
CA VAL A 415 1.92 21.57 -3.99
C VAL A 415 2.62 22.39 -2.93
N ARG A 416 3.03 21.74 -1.84
CA ARG A 416 3.85 22.35 -0.79
C ARG A 416 5.34 22.04 -0.96
N ARG A 417 5.66 20.82 -1.43
CA ARG A 417 7.03 20.39 -1.73
C ARG A 417 7.07 19.58 -3.01
N PHE A 418 8.15 19.72 -3.78
CA PHE A 418 8.44 18.86 -4.92
C PHE A 418 9.94 18.60 -5.03
N ARG A 419 10.31 17.53 -5.74
CA ARG A 419 11.69 17.16 -6.02
C ARG A 419 11.97 17.21 -7.51
N MET A 420 13.22 17.54 -7.84
CA MET A 420 13.79 17.46 -9.18
C MET A 420 15.05 16.62 -9.12
N GLY A 421 15.13 15.60 -9.98
CA GLY A 421 16.30 14.71 -10.04
C GLY A 421 16.48 14.07 -11.40
N ASP A 422 17.55 13.32 -11.53
CA ASP A 422 17.86 12.58 -12.76
C ASP A 422 16.93 11.38 -12.90
N VAL A 423 16.62 11.04 -14.16
CA VAL A 423 15.82 9.85 -14.49
C VAL A 423 16.70 8.91 -15.31
N ALA A 424 16.95 7.71 -14.76
CA ALA A 424 17.76 6.70 -15.43
C ALA A 424 17.24 6.42 -16.85
N GLY A 425 18.13 6.43 -17.85
CA GLY A 425 17.80 6.13 -19.24
C GLY A 425 16.91 7.16 -19.97
N LEU A 426 16.50 8.27 -19.32
CA LEU A 426 15.72 9.32 -19.97
C LEU A 426 16.61 10.54 -20.25
N LYS A 427 16.61 10.99 -21.50
CA LYS A 427 17.31 12.22 -21.91
C LYS A 427 16.47 13.43 -21.49
N VAL A 428 16.68 13.92 -20.27
CA VAL A 428 16.02 15.12 -19.73
C VAL A 428 16.76 16.38 -20.21
N PRO A 429 16.07 17.38 -20.80
CA PRO A 429 16.71 18.65 -21.16
C PRO A 429 17.36 19.34 -19.95
N ALA A 430 18.54 19.92 -20.14
CA ALA A 430 19.22 20.68 -19.10
C ALA A 430 18.31 21.81 -18.57
N VAL A 431 18.37 22.05 -17.26
CA VAL A 431 17.67 23.16 -16.60
C VAL A 431 18.64 24.32 -16.48
N GLU A 432 18.68 25.19 -17.49
CA GLU A 432 19.51 26.40 -17.48
C GLU A 432 18.85 27.52 -16.68
N GLU A 433 17.52 27.61 -16.73
CA GLU A 433 16.72 28.57 -15.98
C GLU A 433 15.47 27.87 -15.43
N LEU A 434 15.15 28.10 -14.15
CA LEU A 434 13.97 27.54 -13.50
C LEU A 434 13.06 28.64 -12.96
N TRP A 435 11.81 28.63 -13.41
CA TRP A 435 10.74 29.47 -12.89
C TRP A 435 9.67 28.61 -12.23
N VAL A 436 9.28 28.95 -11.00
CA VAL A 436 8.19 28.29 -10.29
C VAL A 436 7.24 29.36 -9.77
N ASP A 437 5.97 29.30 -10.19
CA ASP A 437 4.92 30.26 -9.81
C ASP A 437 5.35 31.72 -10.04
N GLY A 438 6.02 31.99 -11.16
CA GLY A 438 6.52 33.32 -11.54
C GLY A 438 7.78 33.79 -10.80
N ARG A 439 8.43 32.92 -10.00
CA ARG A 439 9.70 33.21 -9.34
C ARG A 439 10.86 32.48 -9.98
N ASN A 440 11.95 33.18 -10.25
CA ASN A 440 13.20 32.60 -10.75
C ASN A 440 13.98 31.94 -9.59
N LEU A 441 14.28 30.65 -9.72
CA LEU A 441 15.01 29.81 -8.75
C LEU A 441 16.33 29.27 -9.33
N THR A 442 16.82 29.83 -10.43
CA THR A 442 17.97 29.33 -11.19
C THR A 442 19.24 29.23 -10.34
N GLU A 443 19.54 30.28 -9.55
CA GLU A 443 20.69 30.28 -8.63
C GLU A 443 20.60 29.17 -7.58
N ALA A 444 19.38 28.78 -7.21
CA ALA A 444 19.15 27.76 -6.20
C ALA A 444 19.47 26.34 -6.71
N ILE A 445 19.42 26.11 -8.03
CA ILE A 445 19.85 24.84 -8.62
C ILE A 445 21.36 24.69 -8.50
N GLY A 446 22.11 25.69 -8.98
CA GLY A 446 23.57 25.71 -8.91
C GLY A 446 24.24 24.48 -9.53
N GLY A 447 23.63 23.90 -10.59
CA GLY A 447 24.11 22.68 -11.25
C GLY A 447 23.95 21.37 -10.46
N ARG A 448 23.21 21.37 -9.34
CA ARG A 448 22.99 20.18 -8.50
C ARG A 448 21.75 19.40 -8.96
N SER A 449 21.80 18.06 -8.90
CA SER A 449 20.64 17.19 -9.07
C SER A 449 20.11 16.71 -7.71
N GLY A 450 18.88 16.18 -7.70
CA GLY A 450 18.25 15.62 -6.48
C GLY A 450 17.77 16.69 -5.48
N LEU A 451 17.39 17.87 -5.96
CA LEU A 451 16.94 18.97 -5.11
C LEU A 451 15.48 18.80 -4.70
N GLU A 452 15.18 19.14 -3.45
CA GLU A 452 13.81 19.31 -2.95
C GLU A 452 13.54 20.80 -2.78
N PHE A 453 12.39 21.25 -3.27
CA PHE A 453 11.88 22.61 -3.11
C PHE A 453 10.70 22.61 -2.15
N VAL A 454 10.58 23.67 -1.37
CA VAL A 454 9.49 23.89 -0.42
C VAL A 454 8.94 25.30 -0.57
N GLN A 455 7.61 25.41 -0.55
CA GLN A 455 6.93 26.68 -0.46
C GLN A 455 6.82 27.09 1.01
N LYS A 456 7.44 28.21 1.38
CA LYS A 456 7.35 28.78 2.72
C LYS A 456 5.93 29.23 3.03
N VAL A 457 5.43 28.86 4.19
CA VAL A 457 4.04 29.15 4.59
C VAL A 457 3.85 30.64 4.86
N GLU A 458 4.88 31.34 5.36
CA GLU A 458 4.75 32.73 5.80
C GLU A 458 4.51 33.71 4.64
N ASN A 459 5.12 33.44 3.48
CA ASN A 459 5.13 34.39 2.36
C ASN A 459 4.86 33.75 0.98
N GLY A 460 4.59 32.44 0.94
CA GLY A 460 4.33 31.70 -0.29
C GLY A 460 5.54 31.55 -1.22
N GLN A 461 6.74 31.92 -0.78
CA GLN A 461 7.94 31.88 -1.61
C GLN A 461 8.56 30.47 -1.64
N TRP A 462 9.03 30.09 -2.82
CA TRP A 462 9.79 28.86 -3.03
C TRP A 462 11.25 29.01 -2.57
N ALA A 463 11.77 27.97 -1.94
CA ALA A 463 13.17 27.83 -1.57
C ALA A 463 13.61 26.37 -1.67
N VAL A 464 14.91 26.13 -1.78
CA VAL A 464 15.48 24.79 -1.62
C VAL A 464 15.34 24.35 -0.17
N SER A 465 14.85 23.12 0.03
CA SER A 465 14.64 22.50 1.34
C SER A 465 15.98 22.31 2.06
N GLY A 466 16.05 22.71 3.33
CA GLY A 466 17.26 22.63 4.16
C GLY A 466 17.58 21.24 4.73
N GLY A 467 17.03 20.17 4.13
CA GLY A 467 17.18 18.78 4.59
C GLY A 467 15.87 18.14 5.05
N ASP A 468 15.98 17.01 5.75
CA ASP A 468 14.86 16.08 6.00
C ASP A 468 14.21 16.20 7.39
N ALA A 469 14.65 17.17 8.21
CA ALA A 469 14.15 17.37 9.58
C ALA A 469 12.62 17.56 9.66
N TRP A 470 12.00 18.09 8.60
CA TRP A 470 10.56 18.29 8.51
C TRP A 470 9.76 16.96 8.51
N ARG A 471 10.36 15.87 8.01
CA ARG A 471 9.72 14.54 7.95
C ARG A 471 9.45 13.93 9.31
N VAL A 472 10.07 14.47 10.37
CA VAL A 472 9.82 14.07 11.76
C VAL A 472 8.41 14.43 12.23
N TYR A 473 7.91 15.58 11.79
CA TYR A 473 6.68 16.18 12.33
C TYR A 473 5.54 16.26 11.31
N GLU A 474 5.85 16.07 10.02
CA GLU A 474 4.88 16.25 8.95
C GLU A 474 4.68 15.01 8.08
N ARG A 475 3.59 15.00 7.31
CA ARG A 475 3.31 13.98 6.29
C ARG A 475 4.32 14.01 5.15
N TYR A 476 4.86 12.85 4.84
CA TYR A 476 5.76 12.53 3.74
C TYR A 476 5.40 11.16 3.16
N GLU A 477 6.16 10.67 2.18
CA GLU A 477 5.79 9.47 1.41
C GLU A 477 5.55 8.20 2.25
N ARG A 478 6.18 8.06 3.43
CA ARG A 478 6.04 6.85 4.28
C ARG A 478 4.91 6.94 5.33
N ASN A 479 4.37 8.12 5.61
CA ASN A 479 3.28 8.33 6.57
C ASN A 479 2.12 9.17 5.99
N GLY A 480 2.05 9.32 4.68
CA GLY A 480 1.09 10.19 3.98
C GLY A 480 -0.39 9.80 4.13
N GLY A 481 -0.70 8.55 4.46
CA GLY A 481 -2.04 7.97 4.54
C GLY A 481 -2.60 7.49 3.18
N PRO A 482 -3.89 7.10 3.11
CA PRO A 482 -4.85 7.10 4.21
C PRO A 482 -4.64 5.87 5.10
N MET A 483 -5.62 5.47 5.93
CA MET A 483 -5.44 4.44 6.96
C MET A 483 -4.79 3.13 6.47
N ARG A 484 -5.01 2.72 5.22
CA ARG A 484 -4.38 1.52 4.63
C ARG A 484 -2.85 1.51 4.65
N GLN A 485 -2.21 2.69 4.70
CA GLN A 485 -0.76 2.78 4.69
C GLN A 485 -0.11 2.15 5.95
N VAL A 486 -0.89 1.94 7.03
CA VAL A 486 -0.43 1.17 8.20
C VAL A 486 0.06 -0.24 7.81
N LEU A 487 -0.40 -0.79 6.68
CA LEU A 487 -0.02 -2.11 6.18
C LEU A 487 1.24 -2.10 5.30
N TYR A 488 1.85 -0.95 5.00
CA TYR A 488 2.98 -0.83 4.05
C TYR A 488 4.33 -1.14 4.70
N GLY A 489 4.35 -2.09 5.63
CA GLY A 489 5.51 -2.46 6.43
C GLY A 489 5.15 -3.56 7.42
N LYS A 490 6.12 -3.98 8.25
CA LYS A 490 5.88 -4.98 9.30
C LYS A 490 4.78 -4.48 10.25
N VAL A 491 3.80 -5.33 10.55
CA VAL A 491 2.66 -4.98 11.43
C VAL A 491 2.68 -5.78 12.73
N ALA A 492 2.36 -5.11 13.84
CA ALA A 492 1.98 -5.74 15.10
C ALA A 492 0.58 -5.27 15.52
N ILE A 493 -0.31 -6.23 15.77
CA ILE A 493 -1.65 -6.00 16.31
C ILE A 493 -1.56 -6.18 17.82
N VAL A 494 -1.81 -5.11 18.57
CA VAL A 494 -1.75 -5.09 20.04
C VAL A 494 -3.14 -4.86 20.61
N TYR A 495 -3.65 -5.82 21.37
CA TYR A 495 -4.97 -5.72 22.00
C TYR A 495 -4.89 -5.46 23.49
N GLY A 496 -5.86 -4.70 24.00
CA GLY A 496 -5.97 -4.40 25.43
C GLY A 496 -6.41 -5.60 26.27
N THR A 497 -6.00 -5.65 27.54
CA THR A 497 -6.39 -6.72 28.48
C THR A 497 -7.25 -6.21 29.66
N PRO A 498 -8.38 -5.50 29.42
CA PRO A 498 -9.25 -5.10 30.52
C PRO A 498 -9.93 -6.30 31.16
N ALA A 499 -10.27 -6.18 32.44
CA ALA A 499 -11.05 -7.20 33.15
C ALA A 499 -12.40 -7.44 32.45
N GLY A 500 -12.70 -8.70 32.13
CA GLY A 500 -13.98 -9.11 31.52
C GLY A 500 -14.09 -8.95 30.01
N ALA A 501 -13.23 -8.16 29.34
CA ALA A 501 -13.29 -7.96 27.88
C ALA A 501 -12.01 -8.33 27.11
N GLY A 502 -10.88 -8.62 27.79
CA GLY A 502 -9.61 -8.97 27.11
C GLY A 502 -9.70 -10.14 26.12
N GLU A 503 -10.47 -11.19 26.42
CA GLU A 503 -10.64 -12.32 25.50
C GLU A 503 -11.38 -11.91 24.21
N ALA A 504 -12.36 -11.01 24.30
CA ALA A 504 -13.05 -10.50 23.12
C ALA A 504 -12.11 -9.68 22.24
N LEU A 505 -11.27 -8.83 22.83
CA LEU A 505 -10.28 -8.03 22.11
C LEU A 505 -9.21 -8.92 21.45
N ALA A 506 -8.76 -9.96 22.13
CA ALA A 506 -7.86 -10.97 21.56
C ALA A 506 -8.47 -11.64 20.33
N ARG A 507 -9.75 -12.03 20.38
CA ARG A 507 -10.46 -12.61 19.23
C ARG A 507 -10.56 -11.64 18.05
N HIS A 508 -10.78 -10.35 18.30
CA HIS A 508 -10.75 -9.33 17.25
C HIS A 508 -9.36 -9.22 16.61
N ALA A 509 -8.29 -9.19 17.41
CA ALA A 509 -6.91 -9.14 16.93
C ALA A 509 -6.55 -10.35 16.06
N VAL A 510 -6.85 -11.55 16.53
CA VAL A 510 -6.60 -12.81 15.81
C VAL A 510 -7.42 -12.89 14.52
N ARG A 511 -8.70 -12.49 14.57
CA ARG A 511 -9.55 -12.44 13.36
C ARG A 511 -8.98 -11.47 12.33
N LEU A 512 -8.49 -10.32 12.74
CA LEU A 512 -7.87 -9.35 11.84
C LEU A 512 -6.58 -9.90 11.22
N ALA A 513 -5.69 -10.50 12.01
CA ALA A 513 -4.48 -11.16 11.52
C ALA A 513 -4.80 -12.25 10.48
N ASN A 514 -5.79 -13.10 10.78
CA ASN A 514 -6.20 -14.17 9.86
C ASN A 514 -6.82 -13.62 8.58
N ARG A 515 -7.55 -12.50 8.64
CA ARG A 515 -8.04 -11.81 7.43
C ARG A 515 -6.90 -11.27 6.58
N MET A 516 -5.86 -10.70 7.19
CA MET A 516 -4.67 -10.23 6.46
C MET A 516 -3.95 -11.39 5.76
N LEU A 517 -3.81 -12.54 6.43
CA LEU A 517 -3.28 -13.75 5.82
C LEU A 517 -4.16 -14.23 4.66
N ALA A 518 -5.48 -14.34 4.87
CA ALA A 518 -6.40 -14.89 3.88
C ALA A 518 -6.55 -14.03 2.62
N HIS A 519 -6.30 -12.72 2.72
CA HIS A 519 -6.51 -11.81 1.59
C HIS A 519 -5.28 -11.59 0.71
N GLY A 520 -4.07 -11.69 1.27
CA GLY A 520 -2.83 -11.48 0.50
C GLY A 520 -1.58 -11.92 1.25
N HIS A 521 -1.72 -12.99 2.04
CA HIS A 521 -0.62 -13.60 2.79
C HIS A 521 0.10 -12.63 3.74
N GLY A 522 -0.65 -11.70 4.32
CA GLY A 522 -0.18 -10.72 5.31
C GLY A 522 0.49 -11.37 6.51
N LEU A 523 1.66 -10.84 6.90
CA LEU A 523 2.34 -11.23 8.14
C LEU A 523 2.08 -10.17 9.23
N ALA A 524 1.24 -10.52 10.20
CA ALA A 524 0.96 -9.68 11.37
C ALA A 524 1.23 -10.43 12.67
N MET A 525 2.02 -9.83 13.56
CA MET A 525 2.18 -10.32 14.92
C MET A 525 0.95 -9.97 15.77
N VAL A 526 0.51 -10.84 16.67
CA VAL A 526 -0.55 -10.53 17.64
C VAL A 526 0.01 -10.61 19.07
N ARG A 527 -0.16 -9.54 19.86
CA ARG A 527 0.27 -9.45 21.26
C ARG A 527 -0.76 -8.75 22.13
N SER A 528 -0.76 -9.09 23.42
CA SER A 528 -1.42 -8.26 24.43
C SER A 528 -0.63 -6.98 24.67
N ASP A 529 -1.30 -5.96 25.22
CA ASP A 529 -0.67 -4.72 25.64
C ASP A 529 0.41 -4.93 26.72
N GLN A 530 0.21 -5.85 27.66
CA GLN A 530 1.19 -6.20 28.69
C GLN A 530 2.47 -6.78 28.08
N GLU A 531 2.34 -7.78 27.20
CA GLU A 531 3.49 -8.38 26.50
C GLU A 531 4.26 -7.34 25.67
N ALA A 532 3.54 -6.46 24.96
CA ALA A 532 4.18 -5.41 24.17
C ALA A 532 4.90 -4.36 25.04
N ILE A 533 4.45 -4.17 26.28
CA ILE A 533 5.07 -3.28 27.27
C ILE A 533 6.30 -3.92 27.91
N GLU A 534 6.22 -5.20 28.25
CA GLU A 534 7.30 -5.98 28.88
C GLU A 534 8.44 -6.23 27.88
N SER A 535 8.12 -6.41 26.60
CA SER A 535 9.05 -6.70 25.51
C SER A 535 8.93 -5.67 24.36
N PRO A 536 9.30 -4.40 24.56
CA PRO A 536 9.10 -3.32 23.59
C PRO A 536 9.85 -3.54 22.26
N GLU A 537 10.97 -4.27 22.27
CA GLU A 537 11.74 -4.65 21.09
C GLU A 537 10.94 -5.49 20.07
N MET A 538 9.91 -6.21 20.53
CA MET A 538 9.06 -7.05 19.67
C MET A 538 8.15 -6.22 18.75
N VAL A 539 7.75 -5.04 19.22
CA VAL A 539 6.90 -4.09 18.50
C VAL A 539 7.68 -2.91 17.91
N ALA A 540 8.94 -2.72 18.34
CA ALA A 540 9.85 -1.75 17.75
C ALA A 540 10.08 -2.03 16.25
N GLY A 541 10.20 -0.97 15.45
CA GLY A 541 10.41 -1.14 14.01
C GLY A 541 9.13 -1.44 13.20
N ARG A 542 7.98 -1.65 13.85
CA ARG A 542 6.72 -2.06 13.21
C ARG A 542 5.69 -0.94 13.20
N ASN A 543 4.78 -0.99 12.23
CA ASN A 543 3.51 -0.28 12.33
C ASN A 543 2.60 -1.00 13.33
N LEU A 544 1.77 -0.24 14.05
CA LEU A 544 0.93 -0.78 15.11
C LEU A 544 -0.54 -0.76 14.72
N ILE A 545 -1.27 -1.83 15.03
CA ILE A 545 -2.73 -1.80 15.05
C ILE A 545 -3.15 -1.99 16.50
N LEU A 546 -3.63 -0.91 17.12
CA LEU A 546 -4.01 -0.87 18.53
C LEU A 546 -5.52 -1.13 18.64
N ILE A 547 -5.89 -2.23 19.31
CA ILE A 547 -7.28 -2.56 19.61
C ILE A 547 -7.55 -2.18 21.06
N GLY A 548 -8.42 -1.18 21.25
CA GLY A 548 -8.73 -0.57 22.53
C GLY A 548 -8.08 0.81 22.70
N GLY A 549 -8.88 1.77 23.19
CA GLY A 549 -8.39 3.08 23.61
C GLY A 549 -7.60 3.02 24.94
N PRO A 550 -7.06 4.16 25.41
CA PRO A 550 -6.27 4.26 26.65
C PRO A 550 -6.90 3.60 27.89
N ASP A 551 -8.22 3.62 28.02
CA ASP A 551 -8.92 3.07 29.19
C ASP A 551 -8.86 1.54 29.28
N VAL A 552 -8.61 0.86 28.17
CA VAL A 552 -8.63 -0.61 28.07
C VAL A 552 -7.37 -1.21 27.47
N ASN A 553 -6.49 -0.39 26.88
CA ASN A 553 -5.23 -0.81 26.29
C ASN A 553 -4.10 0.07 26.86
N ALA A 554 -3.26 -0.52 27.71
CA ALA A 554 -2.18 0.16 28.40
C ALA A 554 -1.11 0.70 27.44
N LEU A 555 -0.91 0.04 26.29
CA LEU A 555 0.03 0.52 25.27
C LEU A 555 -0.55 1.76 24.58
N SER A 556 -1.84 1.77 24.23
CA SER A 556 -2.53 2.96 23.71
C SER A 556 -2.39 4.15 24.66
N ALA A 557 -2.58 3.93 25.97
CA ALA A 557 -2.42 4.97 26.99
C ALA A 557 -1.00 5.56 27.05
N ARG A 558 0.04 4.74 26.80
CA ARG A 558 1.44 5.19 26.77
C ARG A 558 1.82 5.91 25.48
N LEU A 559 1.25 5.48 24.34
CA LEU A 559 1.68 5.88 23.01
C LEU A 559 0.94 7.10 22.47
N LEU A 560 -0.37 7.24 22.72
CA LEU A 560 -1.13 8.38 22.20
C LEU A 560 -0.58 9.74 22.66
N PRO A 561 -0.18 9.95 23.93
CA PRO A 561 0.44 11.22 24.36
C PRO A 561 1.81 11.51 23.70
N ARG A 562 2.44 10.50 23.08
CA ARG A 562 3.73 10.59 22.38
C ARG A 562 3.59 10.62 20.85
N SER A 563 2.36 10.59 20.34
CA SER A 563 2.08 10.74 18.90
C SER A 563 2.48 12.14 18.41
N THR A 564 2.45 12.34 17.09
CA THR A 564 2.78 13.65 16.52
C THR A 564 1.92 14.75 17.16
N ALA A 565 2.55 15.86 17.56
CA ALA A 565 1.98 16.91 18.41
C ALA A 565 0.69 17.58 17.88
N GLY A 566 0.24 17.24 16.67
CA GLY A 566 -1.02 17.71 16.11
C GLY A 566 -2.19 16.73 16.22
N LEU A 567 -1.97 15.45 16.58
CA LEU A 567 -3.04 14.47 16.66
C LEU A 567 -3.94 14.75 17.87
N THR A 568 -5.20 15.13 17.63
CA THR A 568 -6.17 15.51 18.67
C THR A 568 -7.20 14.42 18.90
N ALA A 569 -6.84 13.41 19.70
CA ALA A 569 -7.78 12.41 20.22
C ALA A 569 -7.64 12.32 21.73
N GLU A 570 -8.69 12.70 22.46
CA GLU A 570 -8.74 12.64 23.92
C GLU A 570 -9.74 11.56 24.35
N PHE A 571 -9.44 10.85 25.43
CA PHE A 571 -10.31 9.81 25.99
C PHE A 571 -10.64 10.19 27.42
N GLY A 572 -11.90 9.98 27.83
CA GLY A 572 -12.31 10.32 29.18
C GLY A 572 -13.66 9.71 29.59
N PRO A 573 -13.91 9.65 30.91
CA PRO A 573 -15.16 9.11 31.44
C PRO A 573 -16.36 10.01 31.11
N ARG A 574 -17.56 9.43 31.11
CA ARG A 574 -18.84 10.14 31.09
C ARG A 574 -18.88 11.03 32.33
N ASN A 575 -19.42 12.23 32.17
CA ASN A 575 -19.79 13.03 33.33
C ASN A 575 -20.81 12.21 34.16
N SER A 576 -20.58 12.15 35.47
CA SER A 576 -21.27 11.28 36.44
C SER A 576 -22.76 11.57 36.65
N GLU A 577 -23.38 12.44 35.85
CA GLU A 577 -24.79 12.85 36.01
C GLU A 577 -25.77 12.05 35.12
N GLU A 578 -25.29 11.17 34.23
CA GLU A 578 -26.13 10.33 33.35
C GLU A 578 -25.91 8.81 33.57
N SER A 579 -25.46 8.39 34.76
CA SER A 579 -25.25 6.98 35.07
C SER A 579 -26.58 6.28 35.40
N GLY A 580 -27.29 5.84 34.36
CA GLY A 580 -28.14 4.65 34.46
C GLY A 580 -27.24 3.41 34.55
N ASP A 581 -27.41 2.64 35.62
CA ASP A 581 -26.68 1.43 35.96
C ASP A 581 -26.62 0.42 34.79
N SER A 582 -25.45 0.20 34.21
CA SER A 582 -25.17 -0.99 33.40
C SER A 582 -23.70 -1.42 33.54
N THR A 583 -23.44 -2.28 34.51
CA THR A 583 -22.13 -2.88 34.80
C THR A 583 -21.81 -4.12 33.93
N THR A 584 -22.46 -4.31 32.79
CA THR A 584 -22.42 -5.57 32.01
C THR A 584 -21.44 -5.61 30.84
N SER A 585 -20.68 -4.54 30.54
CA SER A 585 -19.91 -4.44 29.27
C SER A 585 -18.38 -4.65 29.34
N GLY A 586 -17.74 -4.69 30.52
CA GLY A 586 -16.28 -4.92 30.67
C GLY A 586 -15.35 -3.83 30.07
N VAL A 587 -15.88 -2.94 29.22
CA VAL A 587 -15.39 -1.58 28.95
C VAL A 587 -16.06 -0.67 29.98
N PRO A 588 -15.35 0.28 30.63
CA PRO A 588 -15.97 1.19 31.60
C PRO A 588 -17.22 1.81 30.99
N ALA A 589 -18.40 1.56 31.58
CA ALA A 589 -19.66 2.11 31.09
C ALA A 589 -19.54 3.64 31.08
N GLY A 590 -19.60 4.22 29.87
CA GLY A 590 -19.53 5.65 29.69
C GLY A 590 -18.17 6.24 29.30
N SER A 591 -17.18 5.48 28.83
CA SER A 591 -16.04 6.14 28.16
C SER A 591 -16.51 6.82 26.87
N GLY A 592 -16.10 8.08 26.70
CA GLY A 592 -16.26 8.82 25.47
C GLY A 592 -14.88 9.17 24.91
N PHE A 593 -14.86 9.64 23.68
CA PHE A 593 -13.66 10.22 23.10
C PHE A 593 -13.99 11.55 22.45
N CYS A 594 -13.05 12.47 22.53
CA CYS A 594 -13.04 13.67 21.73
C CYS A 594 -12.15 13.46 20.50
N LEU A 595 -12.67 13.79 19.32
CA LEU A 595 -11.89 13.86 18.08
C LEU A 595 -12.22 15.17 17.39
N CYS A 596 -11.18 15.90 16.96
CA CYS A 596 -11.32 17.18 16.26
C CYS A 596 -12.19 18.23 16.98
N GLY A 597 -12.15 18.25 18.32
CA GLY A 597 -12.93 19.21 19.12
C GLY A 597 -14.36 18.78 19.43
N VAL A 598 -14.77 17.57 19.04
CA VAL A 598 -16.15 17.05 19.21
C VAL A 598 -16.12 15.81 20.11
N TRP A 599 -16.98 15.80 21.14
CA TRP A 599 -17.18 14.64 22.00
C TRP A 599 -18.18 13.65 21.40
N TYR A 600 -17.77 12.39 21.35
CA TYR A 600 -18.60 11.26 20.98
C TYR A 600 -18.87 10.42 22.22
N ARG A 601 -20.15 10.38 22.62
CA ARG A 601 -20.63 9.69 23.83
C ARG A 601 -21.94 8.99 23.50
N GLY A 602 -22.16 7.83 24.13
CA GLY A 602 -23.34 7.00 23.89
C GLY A 602 -22.96 5.57 23.53
N PRO A 603 -23.92 4.64 23.49
CA PRO A 603 -23.66 3.24 23.18
C PRO A 603 -23.29 3.05 21.70
N ASN A 604 -22.56 1.98 21.39
CA ASN A 604 -22.26 1.51 20.03
C ASN A 604 -21.55 2.54 19.13
N ILE A 605 -20.69 3.38 19.69
CA ILE A 605 -19.89 4.34 18.90
C ILE A 605 -18.45 3.84 18.79
N GLY A 606 -17.95 3.71 17.56
CA GLY A 606 -16.60 3.25 17.25
C GLY A 606 -15.73 4.34 16.65
N LEU A 607 -14.42 4.31 16.93
CA LEU A 607 -13.40 5.14 16.33
C LEU A 607 -12.35 4.26 15.65
N ALA A 608 -12.22 4.38 14.34
CA ALA A 608 -11.04 3.94 13.61
C ALA A 608 -10.21 5.17 13.23
N MET A 609 -8.92 5.25 13.60
CA MET A 609 -8.06 6.37 13.20
C MET A 609 -6.62 5.95 12.91
N LEU A 610 -5.99 6.60 11.94
CA LEU A 610 -4.57 6.55 11.65
C LEU A 610 -3.86 7.66 12.43
N GLY A 611 -2.71 7.34 12.99
CA GLY A 611 -1.77 8.31 13.54
C GLY A 611 -0.34 7.96 13.17
N ALA A 612 0.57 8.90 13.44
CA ALA A 612 2.01 8.70 13.32
C ALA A 612 2.71 9.01 14.64
N PHE A 613 3.84 8.34 14.85
CA PHE A 613 4.81 8.73 15.86
C PHE A 613 5.80 9.74 15.27
N ASN A 614 6.39 10.60 16.11
CA ASN A 614 7.51 11.44 15.68
C ASN A 614 8.63 10.53 15.15
N ALA A 615 9.10 10.77 13.92
CA ALA A 615 10.13 9.93 13.34
C ALA A 615 11.45 10.10 14.12
N THR A 616 11.95 9.04 14.73
CA THR A 616 13.37 8.94 15.13
C THR A 616 14.14 8.22 14.02
N GLU A 617 15.45 8.38 13.96
CA GLU A 617 16.32 7.72 12.96
C GLU A 617 15.95 6.21 12.84
N GLY A 618 15.37 5.80 11.71
CA GLY A 618 14.86 4.43 11.51
C GLY A 618 13.59 4.27 10.65
N GLY A 619 12.80 5.33 10.43
CA GLY A 619 11.63 5.32 9.52
C GLY A 619 10.29 5.62 10.22
N ALA A 620 9.21 5.76 9.44
CA ALA A 620 7.88 6.05 9.97
C ALA A 620 7.30 4.86 10.74
N HIS A 621 6.82 5.11 11.95
CA HIS A 621 5.94 4.21 12.68
C HIS A 621 4.53 4.80 12.60
N LEU A 622 3.69 4.23 11.74
CA LEU A 622 2.25 4.51 11.72
C LEU A 622 1.57 3.64 12.79
N PHE A 623 0.45 4.13 13.33
CA PHE A 623 -0.47 3.29 14.07
C PHE A 623 -1.91 3.48 13.57
N ALA A 624 -2.67 2.40 13.52
CA ALA A 624 -4.13 2.46 13.42
C ALA A 624 -4.72 2.13 14.79
N LEU A 625 -5.61 2.97 15.30
CA LEU A 625 -6.34 2.75 16.54
C LEU A 625 -7.78 2.36 16.20
N ALA A 626 -8.24 1.24 16.78
CA ALA A 626 -9.65 0.88 16.86
C ALA A 626 -10.10 0.99 18.32
N ALA A 627 -10.89 2.03 18.62
CA ALA A 627 -11.45 2.29 19.94
C ALA A 627 -12.99 2.38 19.86
N GLY A 628 -13.65 2.46 21.01
CA GLY A 628 -15.10 2.64 21.06
C GLY A 628 -15.58 2.95 22.46
N THR A 629 -16.81 3.44 22.56
CA THR A 629 -17.50 3.75 23.82
C THR A 629 -17.94 2.49 24.58
N ASP A 630 -18.03 1.37 23.86
CA ASP A 630 -18.26 0.02 24.38
C ASP A 630 -17.64 -1.02 23.44
N LEU A 631 -17.83 -2.31 23.75
CA LEU A 631 -17.29 -3.42 22.97
C LEU A 631 -17.91 -3.50 21.56
N ALA A 632 -19.17 -3.10 21.39
CA ALA A 632 -19.85 -3.16 20.10
C ALA A 632 -19.33 -2.06 19.16
N GLY A 633 -19.21 -0.83 19.65
CA GLY A 633 -18.57 0.28 18.93
C GLY A 633 -17.12 -0.03 18.56
N MET A 634 -16.36 -0.62 19.48
CA MET A 634 -14.99 -1.06 19.19
C MET A 634 -14.94 -2.18 18.15
N GLY A 635 -15.88 -3.13 18.18
CA GLY A 635 -16.02 -4.16 17.16
C GLY A 635 -16.30 -3.57 15.77
N ALA A 636 -17.14 -2.54 15.69
CA ALA A 636 -17.39 -1.79 14.45
C ALA A 636 -16.11 -1.09 13.95
N ALA A 637 -15.36 -0.45 14.84
CA ALA A 637 -14.08 0.19 14.49
C ALA A 637 -13.04 -0.81 13.97
N VAL A 638 -12.92 -1.99 14.58
CA VAL A 638 -12.03 -3.07 14.05
C VAL A 638 -12.49 -3.52 12.66
N GLY A 639 -13.80 -3.54 12.41
CA GLY A 639 -14.37 -3.87 11.10
C GLY A 639 -13.99 -2.89 9.99
N LEU A 640 -13.77 -1.61 10.34
CA LEU A 640 -13.34 -0.55 9.43
C LEU A 640 -11.85 -0.59 9.08
N LEU A 641 -11.03 -1.33 9.82
CA LEU A 641 -9.61 -1.42 9.51
C LEU A 641 -9.41 -2.04 8.09
N PRO A 642 -8.66 -1.38 7.21
CA PRO A 642 -8.68 -1.68 5.78
C PRO A 642 -7.87 -2.94 5.48
N VAL A 643 -8.53 -4.09 5.45
CA VAL A 643 -8.00 -5.32 4.87
C VAL A 643 -8.63 -5.51 3.48
N GLY A 644 -7.91 -5.04 2.47
CA GLY A 644 -8.16 -5.28 1.06
C GLY A 644 -8.15 -4.07 0.13
N ALA A 645 -8.36 -4.33 -1.17
CA ALA A 645 -8.48 -3.30 -2.21
C ALA A 645 -9.73 -2.43 -2.05
N ASN A 646 -9.73 -1.25 -2.67
CA ASN A 646 -10.86 -0.33 -2.77
C ASN A 646 -11.58 -0.03 -1.44
N ARG A 647 -10.85 -0.04 -0.32
CA ARG A 647 -11.40 0.37 0.98
C ARG A 647 -11.36 1.89 1.11
N GLU A 648 -12.54 2.49 1.13
CA GLU A 648 -12.77 3.93 1.21
C GLU A 648 -12.65 4.48 2.64
N ILE A 649 -11.57 4.11 3.33
CA ILE A 649 -11.36 4.49 4.71
C ILE A 649 -10.35 5.63 4.75
N PRO A 650 -10.76 6.85 5.13
CA PRO A 650 -9.87 8.01 5.26
C PRO A 650 -8.97 7.88 6.50
N ASP A 651 -8.32 8.96 6.95
CA ASP A 651 -7.45 8.85 8.14
C ASP A 651 -8.25 8.54 9.41
N TYR A 652 -9.49 8.97 9.53
CA TYR A 652 -10.35 8.60 10.65
C TYR A 652 -11.80 8.44 10.26
N VAL A 653 -12.51 7.58 10.99
CA VAL A 653 -13.96 7.36 10.90
C VAL A 653 -14.52 7.18 12.30
N VAL A 654 -15.64 7.85 12.57
CA VAL A 654 -16.47 7.64 13.75
C VAL A 654 -17.76 6.92 13.33
N ALA A 655 -17.83 5.62 13.59
CA ALA A 655 -19.01 4.82 13.33
C ALA A 655 -20.05 5.05 14.42
N GLY A 656 -21.27 5.46 14.03
CA GLY A 656 -22.39 5.64 14.94
C GLY A 656 -23.17 4.35 15.20
N PRO A 657 -24.18 4.41 16.08
CA PRO A 657 -24.99 3.25 16.47
C PRO A 657 -25.76 2.59 15.31
N ARG A 658 -25.95 3.32 14.21
CA ARG A 658 -26.68 2.86 13.01
C ARG A 658 -25.78 2.27 11.93
N TYR A 659 -24.45 2.33 12.07
CA TYR A 659 -23.48 1.86 11.08
C TYR A 659 -23.73 0.41 10.64
N THR A 660 -24.14 -0.46 11.55
CA THR A 660 -24.33 -1.90 11.26
C THR A 660 -25.43 -2.19 10.23
N TRP A 661 -26.38 -1.28 10.02
CA TRP A 661 -27.46 -1.45 9.03
C TRP A 661 -27.51 -0.34 7.99
N GLN A 662 -26.92 0.84 8.25
CA GLN A 662 -26.82 1.96 7.29
C GLN A 662 -25.48 2.01 6.54
N SER A 663 -24.52 1.14 6.86
CA SER A 663 -23.14 1.21 6.31
C SER A 663 -22.55 2.62 6.55
N SER A 664 -21.77 3.17 5.60
CA SER A 664 -21.17 4.52 5.67
C SER A 664 -22.18 5.62 6.02
N GLY A 665 -23.45 5.50 5.63
CA GLY A 665 -24.50 6.44 6.04
C GLY A 665 -24.73 6.53 7.56
N GLY A 666 -24.25 5.55 8.33
CA GLY A 666 -24.22 5.57 9.79
C GLY A 666 -22.98 6.21 10.41
N PHE A 667 -22.09 6.82 9.62
CA PHE A 667 -20.92 7.53 10.13
C PHE A 667 -21.31 8.89 10.75
N LEU A 668 -20.83 9.13 11.96
CA LEU A 668 -20.97 10.41 12.65
C LEU A 668 -19.89 11.41 12.22
N ALA A 669 -18.71 10.91 11.84
CA ALA A 669 -17.65 11.70 11.26
C ALA A 669 -16.69 10.87 10.42
N ALA A 670 -16.04 11.48 9.44
CA ALA A 670 -14.95 10.90 8.66
C ALA A 670 -14.04 12.00 8.13
N GLY A 671 -12.74 11.76 7.94
CA GLY A 671 -11.88 12.81 7.39
C GLY A 671 -10.39 12.53 7.42
N TYR A 672 -9.64 13.56 7.03
CA TYR A 672 -8.19 13.54 6.93
C TYR A 672 -7.54 14.56 7.84
N PHE A 673 -6.39 14.20 8.42
CA PHE A 673 -5.57 15.19 9.12
C PHE A 673 -4.66 15.92 8.12
N GLY A 674 -4.33 17.18 8.42
CA GLY A 674 -3.37 17.96 7.64
C GLY A 674 -1.94 17.42 7.72
N ASN A 675 -0.99 18.14 7.11
CA ASN A 675 0.42 17.74 7.11
C ASN A 675 1.02 17.56 8.50
N ASN A 676 0.61 18.38 9.48
CA ASN A 676 1.08 18.30 10.85
C ASN A 676 0.18 17.41 11.74
N TRP A 677 -0.62 16.53 11.13
CA TRP A 677 -1.55 15.62 11.82
C TRP A 677 -2.66 16.30 12.63
N ARG A 678 -2.90 17.61 12.42
CA ARG A 678 -4.05 18.34 12.99
C ARG A 678 -5.30 18.15 12.17
N CYS A 679 -6.45 18.16 12.84
CA CYS A 679 -7.75 18.14 12.17
C CYS A 679 -7.92 19.31 11.21
N ARG A 680 -8.55 19.02 10.07
CA ARG A 680 -8.80 19.97 8.98
C ARG A 680 -10.29 19.92 8.61
N PRO A 681 -11.10 20.88 9.08
CA PRO A 681 -12.53 20.91 8.78
C PRO A 681 -12.88 20.85 7.28
N ASP A 682 -12.01 21.41 6.44
CA ASP A 682 -12.14 21.39 4.98
C ASP A 682 -11.92 20.00 4.36
N LEU A 683 -11.31 19.07 5.09
CA LEU A 683 -11.04 17.68 4.70
C LEU A 683 -11.86 16.68 5.53
N SER A 684 -12.96 17.14 6.15
CA SER A 684 -13.73 16.38 7.13
C SER A 684 -15.24 16.43 6.88
N TYR A 685 -15.93 15.38 7.32
CA TYR A 685 -17.37 15.25 7.44
C TYR A 685 -17.76 14.99 8.91
N PRO A 686 -18.83 15.63 9.44
CA PRO A 686 -19.37 16.87 8.91
C PRO A 686 -18.28 17.96 8.94
N ARG A 687 -18.39 18.97 8.09
CA ARG A 687 -17.52 20.15 8.13
C ARG A 687 -17.83 20.96 9.39
N SER A 688 -17.32 20.53 10.53
CA SER A 688 -17.56 21.20 11.81
C SER A 688 -16.78 22.52 11.87
N PRO A 689 -17.34 23.62 12.39
CA PRO A 689 -16.58 24.83 12.66
C PRO A 689 -15.42 24.52 13.60
N ALA A 690 -14.22 25.03 13.31
CA ALA A 690 -13.13 24.98 14.26
C ALA A 690 -13.49 25.82 15.50
N GLY A 691 -13.82 25.15 16.61
CA GLY A 691 -13.95 25.77 17.92
C GLY A 691 -15.28 25.52 18.63
N THR A 692 -15.30 24.52 19.50
CA THR A 692 -15.48 24.61 20.96
C THR A 692 -15.58 23.19 21.51
N GLY A 693 -14.71 22.80 22.45
CA GLY A 693 -15.08 21.73 23.40
C GLY A 693 -14.21 20.48 23.50
N CYS A 694 -12.88 20.60 23.54
CA CYS A 694 -12.04 19.61 24.25
C CYS A 694 -11.05 20.39 25.12
N GLY A 695 -11.45 20.64 26.37
CA GLY A 695 -10.69 21.49 27.30
C GLY A 695 -11.47 21.76 28.57
N ALA A 696 -11.00 21.13 29.65
CA ALA A 696 -11.17 21.38 31.09
C ALA A 696 -12.47 22.01 31.62
N GLY A 697 -13.07 21.35 32.62
CA GLY A 697 -14.28 21.80 33.28
C GLY A 697 -14.24 23.25 33.75
N GLU A 698 -15.22 24.03 33.32
CA GLU A 698 -15.68 25.20 34.04
C GLU A 698 -17.21 25.20 34.09
N ARG A 699 -17.71 25.58 35.27
CA ARG A 699 -19.11 25.66 35.62
C ARG A 699 -19.77 26.87 34.94
N GLY A 700 -20.82 26.60 34.15
CA GLY A 700 -22.05 27.41 34.02
C GLY A 700 -22.04 28.62 33.08
N PRO A 701 -23.21 29.28 32.87
CA PRO A 701 -24.57 28.87 33.19
C PRO A 701 -25.42 28.56 31.93
N THR A 702 -26.37 27.64 32.08
CA THR A 702 -27.63 27.50 31.32
C THR A 702 -27.74 28.24 29.98
N ALA A 703 -27.49 27.53 28.88
CA ALA A 703 -28.15 27.82 27.61
C ALA A 703 -29.03 26.61 27.28
N THR A 704 -30.33 26.87 27.27
CA THR A 704 -31.42 25.94 27.04
C THR A 704 -31.20 25.08 25.79
N THR A 705 -31.19 23.77 26.01
CA THR A 705 -31.28 22.73 24.99
C THR A 705 -32.57 22.90 24.18
N ALA A 706 -32.44 23.16 22.88
CA ALA A 706 -33.47 22.79 21.91
C ALA A 706 -33.13 21.38 21.40
N PRO A 707 -34.04 20.39 21.49
CA PRO A 707 -33.79 19.06 20.95
C PRO A 707 -33.81 19.15 19.43
N ILE A 708 -32.69 18.85 18.77
CA ILE A 708 -32.68 18.57 17.34
C ILE A 708 -33.29 17.18 17.17
N PHE A 709 -34.61 17.14 16.97
CA PHE A 709 -35.26 16.03 16.28
C PHE A 709 -34.94 16.18 14.78
N VAL A 710 -34.10 15.29 14.25
CA VAL A 710 -34.06 15.01 12.81
C VAL A 710 -35.01 13.85 12.58
N THR A 711 -36.13 14.13 11.91
CA THR A 711 -36.98 13.11 11.28
C THR A 711 -36.24 12.40 10.17
#